data_AF-A0A4P8SVZ8-F1
#
_entry.id   AF-A0A4P8SVZ8-F1
#
_cell.length_a   1.000
_cell.length_b   1.000
_cell.length_c   1.000
_cell.angle_alpha   90.00
_cell.angle_beta   90.00
_cell.angle_gamma   90.00
#
_symmetry.space_group_name_H-M   'P 1'
#
loop_
_entity.id
_entity.type
_entity.pdbx_description
1 polymer ?
#
loop_
_entity_poly.entity_id
_entity_poly.type
_entity_poly.pdbx_seq_one_letter_code
_entity_poly.pdbx_strand_id
1 'polypeptide(L)'
;MNSSSTVAVDLPTQASAEERESFSRVTENLAAVRFDEDTSLDHDEEFAAAGINDVHDKPYLAAAAHILIDLVDQGWVVHRADGGVAVRPPDPDSDRETEKLRVRRQEHLRRDAQLREPSVRRFVRGMESPHEYNGRMVSVFNLMRDGEELAAALERGLETSAPIKPYVQVVDAEAVDSFTGFGLQDIWRYFRHTWSNAYQTVPGRSMGLLIRDAATEHHAVIGLAALSSPIVQIAGRDNWIGWSTAQVLDQLANEPSDRAAQWVASRIRAQRGDIYLADLLREGVLSPPDLVSPDAEAITRLREDADRHRAKHHRGRLIRDRSAHSDDYWVNRAETPLFRSKRAKALADTLDAQRLLGATLGDVPTGAGLSAALNDREMRKHVGRVVRRARGERVGTVIADLTVCGAVAPYNALAAGKLVGALAASPFVASAYARRYDRASEIASAIAGRPIRRESRLSFIGTTSLYGSGASQYNRLFWPAEVMGGREGERLGYYPLGRSRSFGSSHFSDVTIAALVRLSEHAGSLVRVNSMFGEGVSPRLRKVRLGLNALGWSSEDLLKHGRERILFGVPLVRNVRDYSLGIDSEPDYLFDSRQTSTQQVVDWWFERWALRRAARPEILEQVRQHKTTFPIQHGARVPNPPPEELSER
;
A
#
# COMPACT_ATOMS: atom_id res chain seq x y z
N MET A 1 10.79 21.07 18.78
CA MET A 1 11.78 21.75 17.92
C MET A 1 12.58 20.68 17.20
N ASN A 2 12.27 20.42 15.92
CA ASN A 2 13.07 19.62 15.02
C ASN A 2 13.25 20.50 13.79
N SER A 3 14.49 20.87 13.45
CA SER A 3 14.77 21.60 12.22
C SER A 3 14.29 20.78 11.03
N SER A 4 13.29 21.26 10.29
CA SER A 4 13.04 20.75 8.95
C SER A 4 14.30 21.02 8.13
N SER A 5 15.04 19.96 7.82
CA SER A 5 16.28 20.06 7.05
C SER A 5 15.96 20.66 5.68
N THR A 6 16.61 21.76 5.33
CA THR A 6 16.58 22.32 3.99
C THR A 6 17.25 21.36 3.02
N VAL A 7 16.74 21.31 1.79
CA VAL A 7 17.26 20.44 0.72
C VAL A 7 17.76 21.34 -0.40
N ALA A 8 19.05 21.27 -0.70
CA ALA A 8 19.63 22.00 -1.84
C ALA A 8 19.10 21.42 -3.17
N VAL A 9 18.71 22.30 -4.08
CA VAL A 9 18.05 21.97 -5.36
C VAL A 9 18.60 22.80 -6.51
N ASP A 10 19.89 23.13 -6.48
CA ASP A 10 20.55 23.82 -7.59
C ASP A 10 20.63 22.93 -8.83
N LEU A 11 20.61 23.55 -10.01
CA LEU A 11 20.83 22.82 -11.26
C LEU A 11 22.28 22.32 -11.33
N PRO A 12 22.51 21.11 -11.89
CA PRO A 12 23.84 20.54 -11.98
C PRO A 12 24.69 21.29 -13.04
N THR A 13 26.01 21.09 -13.00
CA THR A 13 26.95 21.80 -13.87
C THR A 13 26.80 21.48 -15.37
N GLN A 14 26.09 20.41 -15.69
CA GLN A 14 25.73 20.00 -17.05
C GLN A 14 24.60 20.84 -17.65
N ALA A 15 23.79 21.51 -16.83
CA ALA A 15 22.74 22.41 -17.33
C ALA A 15 23.35 23.65 -18.00
N SER A 16 22.72 24.13 -19.07
CA SER A 16 23.22 25.29 -19.83
C SER A 16 23.12 26.61 -19.03
N ALA A 17 23.82 27.66 -19.48
CA ALA A 17 23.69 28.98 -18.86
C ALA A 17 22.26 29.53 -18.96
N GLU A 18 21.59 29.30 -20.09
CA GLU A 18 20.20 29.69 -20.33
C GLU A 18 19.23 28.95 -19.40
N GLU A 19 19.46 27.64 -19.18
CA GLU A 19 18.66 26.86 -18.23
C GLU A 19 18.81 27.38 -16.80
N ARG A 20 20.02 27.75 -16.37
CA ARG A 20 20.27 28.33 -15.04
C ARG A 20 19.64 29.70 -14.86
N GLU A 21 19.71 30.55 -15.87
CA GLU A 21 19.07 31.87 -15.84
C GLU A 21 17.54 31.73 -15.76
N SER A 22 16.96 30.86 -16.58
CA SER A 22 15.53 30.57 -16.56
C SER A 22 15.08 29.96 -15.24
N PHE A 23 15.87 29.03 -14.69
CA PHE A 23 15.59 28.42 -13.38
C PHE A 23 15.64 29.46 -12.26
N SER A 24 16.60 30.40 -12.31
CA SER A 24 16.66 31.52 -11.37
C SER A 24 15.34 32.31 -11.38
N ARG A 25 14.79 32.65 -12.55
CA ARG A 25 13.49 33.36 -12.65
C ARG A 25 12.34 32.55 -12.05
N VAL A 26 12.25 31.25 -12.36
CA VAL A 26 11.21 30.37 -11.78
C VAL A 26 11.33 30.34 -10.26
N THR A 27 12.53 30.17 -9.72
CA THR A 27 12.73 30.11 -8.26
C THR A 27 12.43 31.43 -7.56
N GLU A 28 12.59 32.56 -8.26
CA GLU A 28 12.22 33.88 -7.75
C GLU A 28 10.72 34.02 -7.60
N ASN A 29 9.97 33.67 -8.66
CA ASN A 29 8.51 33.69 -8.66
C ASN A 29 7.97 32.77 -7.56
N LEU A 30 8.45 31.52 -7.54
CA LEU A 30 8.00 30.51 -6.57
C LEU A 30 8.35 30.85 -5.12
N ALA A 31 9.44 31.59 -4.86
CA ALA A 31 9.77 32.04 -3.51
C ALA A 31 8.79 33.12 -2.98
N ALA A 32 8.11 33.84 -3.87
CA ALA A 32 7.08 34.82 -3.52
C ALA A 32 5.70 34.19 -3.31
N VAL A 33 5.45 33.00 -3.87
CA VAL A 33 4.17 32.29 -3.73
C VAL A 33 3.90 31.99 -2.25
N ARG A 34 2.72 32.38 -1.79
CA ARG A 34 2.16 31.95 -0.51
C ARG A 34 1.19 30.81 -0.78
N PHE A 35 1.29 29.77 0.02
CA PHE A 35 0.34 28.67 -0.02
C PHE A 35 -1.07 29.22 0.26
N ASP A 36 -1.95 29.11 -0.73
CA ASP A 36 -3.36 29.47 -0.65
C ASP A 36 -4.20 28.19 -0.62
N GLU A 37 -5.18 28.11 0.27
CA GLU A 37 -5.98 26.91 0.46
C GLU A 37 -6.91 26.61 -0.72
N ASP A 38 -7.31 27.63 -1.48
CA ASP A 38 -8.34 27.52 -2.53
C ASP A 38 -7.78 27.51 -3.97
N THR A 39 -6.50 27.85 -4.15
CA THR A 39 -5.89 28.04 -5.49
C THR A 39 -4.77 27.02 -5.73
N SER A 40 -4.82 26.22 -6.79
CA SER A 40 -3.72 25.32 -7.21
C SER A 40 -2.79 26.01 -8.20
N LEU A 41 -1.51 25.67 -8.20
CA LEU A 41 -0.57 26.18 -9.20
C LEU A 41 -0.71 25.41 -10.52
N ASP A 42 -0.87 26.14 -11.63
CA ASP A 42 -0.76 25.59 -12.97
C ASP A 42 0.69 25.66 -13.48
N HIS A 43 1.18 24.58 -14.07
CA HIS A 43 2.58 24.53 -14.51
C HIS A 43 2.87 25.51 -15.66
N ASP A 44 1.95 25.65 -16.60
CA ASP A 44 2.15 26.48 -17.79
C ASP A 44 2.03 27.98 -17.43
N GLU A 45 1.13 28.33 -16.51
CA GLU A 45 1.04 29.69 -15.96
C GLU A 45 2.32 30.11 -15.22
N GLU A 46 2.90 29.22 -14.40
CA GLU A 46 4.16 29.50 -13.70
C GLU A 46 5.35 29.64 -14.66
N PHE A 47 5.38 28.88 -15.75
CA PHE A 47 6.38 29.08 -16.81
C PHE A 47 6.19 30.41 -17.53
N ALA A 48 4.95 30.76 -17.88
CA ALA A 48 4.63 32.02 -18.54
C ALA A 48 5.00 33.22 -17.65
N ALA A 49 4.71 33.15 -16.35
CA ALA A 49 5.09 34.16 -15.36
C ALA A 49 6.62 34.32 -15.22
N ALA A 50 7.40 33.27 -15.49
CA ALA A 50 8.86 33.30 -15.51
C ALA A 50 9.46 33.68 -16.89
N GLY A 51 8.60 34.01 -17.87
CA GLY A 51 9.00 34.34 -19.24
C GLY A 51 9.58 33.13 -20.00
N ILE A 52 9.11 31.92 -19.70
CA ILE A 52 9.57 30.67 -20.31
C ILE A 52 8.47 30.15 -21.25
N ASN A 53 8.73 30.23 -22.55
CA ASN A 53 7.75 29.82 -23.58
C ASN A 53 7.98 28.39 -24.08
N ASP A 54 9.17 27.83 -23.87
CA ASP A 54 9.52 26.47 -24.29
C ASP A 54 10.57 25.85 -23.36
N VAL A 55 10.31 24.60 -22.96
CA VAL A 55 11.16 23.76 -22.13
C VAL A 55 11.49 22.41 -22.79
N HIS A 56 11.07 22.19 -24.05
CA HIS A 56 11.22 20.92 -24.75
C HIS A 56 12.69 20.49 -24.86
N ASP A 57 13.55 21.41 -25.31
CA ASP A 57 14.99 21.19 -25.48
C ASP A 57 15.81 21.57 -24.23
N LYS A 58 15.15 21.79 -23.09
CA LYS A 58 15.75 22.22 -21.83
C LYS A 58 15.43 21.22 -20.70
N PRO A 59 15.94 19.98 -20.79
CA PRO A 59 15.50 18.87 -19.93
C PRO A 59 15.85 19.08 -18.44
N TYR A 60 16.94 19.79 -18.11
CA TYR A 60 17.29 20.08 -16.72
C TYR A 60 16.33 21.11 -16.14
N LEU A 61 16.09 22.21 -16.87
CA LEU A 61 15.11 23.23 -16.48
C LEU A 61 13.71 22.65 -16.34
N ALA A 62 13.23 21.89 -17.34
CA ALA A 62 11.90 21.30 -17.33
C ALA A 62 11.69 20.43 -16.08
N ALA A 63 12.59 19.48 -15.84
CA ALA A 63 12.48 18.58 -14.70
C ALA A 63 12.54 19.33 -13.36
N ALA A 64 13.48 20.27 -13.22
CA ALA A 64 13.66 21.02 -11.99
C ALA A 64 12.47 21.96 -11.69
N ALA A 65 12.02 22.73 -12.66
CA ALA A 65 10.91 23.68 -12.50
C ALA A 65 9.60 22.95 -12.19
N HIS A 66 9.26 21.88 -12.92
CA HIS A 66 8.06 21.10 -12.63
C HIS A 66 8.09 20.49 -11.22
N ILE A 67 9.24 20.01 -10.73
CA ILE A 67 9.38 19.56 -9.34
C ILE A 67 9.09 20.70 -8.36
N LEU A 68 9.67 21.88 -8.57
CA LEU A 68 9.47 22.99 -7.64
C LEU A 68 8.02 23.46 -7.60
N ILE A 69 7.36 23.56 -8.75
CA ILE A 69 5.93 23.90 -8.83
C ILE A 69 5.09 22.89 -8.03
N ASP A 70 5.29 21.59 -8.27
CA ASP A 70 4.62 20.51 -7.52
C ASP A 70 4.87 20.60 -6.01
N LEU A 71 6.11 20.88 -5.59
CA LEU A 71 6.47 20.98 -4.17
C LEU A 71 5.81 22.20 -3.52
N VAL A 72 5.83 23.37 -4.17
CA VAL A 72 5.22 24.61 -3.67
C VAL A 72 3.70 24.46 -3.60
N ASP A 73 3.07 23.85 -4.61
CA ASP A 73 1.64 23.56 -4.59
C ASP A 73 1.25 22.63 -3.41
N GLN A 74 2.19 21.77 -2.99
CA GLN A 74 2.08 20.91 -1.81
C GLN A 74 2.50 21.60 -0.49
N GLY A 75 2.82 22.90 -0.52
CA GLY A 75 3.15 23.72 0.65
C GLY A 75 4.62 23.74 1.04
N TRP A 76 5.53 23.29 0.18
CA TRP A 76 6.95 23.50 0.39
C TRP A 76 7.32 24.95 0.14
N VAL A 77 8.34 25.43 0.85
CA VAL A 77 8.83 26.80 0.70
C VAL A 77 10.17 26.77 -0.03
N VAL A 78 10.29 27.60 -1.08
CA VAL A 78 11.55 27.86 -1.78
C VAL A 78 12.29 28.97 -1.04
N HIS A 79 13.55 28.74 -0.72
CA HIS A 79 14.46 29.70 -0.11
C HIS A 79 15.62 29.98 -1.07
N ARG A 80 15.88 31.25 -1.32
CA ARG A 80 17.06 31.73 -2.06
C ARG A 80 18.01 32.40 -1.08
N ALA A 81 19.27 31.99 -1.08
CA ALA A 81 20.34 32.64 -0.33
C ALA A 81 21.61 32.69 -1.19
N ASP A 82 22.64 33.41 -0.74
CA ASP A 82 23.92 33.57 -1.45
C ASP A 82 24.63 32.23 -1.77
N GLY A 83 24.20 31.13 -1.12
CA GLY A 83 24.72 29.77 -1.31
C GLY A 83 23.90 28.88 -2.26
N GLY A 84 22.86 29.37 -2.93
CA GLY A 84 22.04 28.60 -3.89
C GLY A 84 20.55 28.55 -3.56
N VAL A 85 19.84 27.65 -4.25
CA VAL A 85 18.39 27.42 -4.06
C VAL A 85 18.17 26.21 -3.16
N ALA A 86 17.34 26.38 -2.14
CA ALA A 86 16.94 25.29 -1.25
C ALA A 86 15.42 25.24 -1.08
N VAL A 87 14.89 24.05 -0.85
CA VAL A 87 13.48 23.85 -0.49
C VAL A 87 13.34 23.29 0.91
N ARG A 88 12.21 23.59 1.54
CA ARG A 88 11.89 23.11 2.89
C ARG A 88 10.45 22.61 2.93
N PRO A 89 10.19 21.43 3.55
CA PRO A 89 8.83 20.95 3.71
C PRO A 89 8.00 21.87 4.62
N PRO A 90 6.66 21.89 4.48
CA PRO A 90 5.79 22.63 5.38
C PRO A 90 5.99 22.18 6.82
N ASP A 91 5.98 23.12 7.76
CA ASP A 91 5.96 22.79 9.17
C ASP A 91 4.55 22.31 9.55
N PRO A 92 4.41 21.27 10.40
CA PRO A 92 3.11 20.87 10.91
C PRO A 92 2.47 22.00 11.71
N ASP A 93 1.19 22.27 11.48
CA ASP A 93 0.47 23.23 12.32
C ASP A 93 0.26 22.64 13.73
N SER A 94 0.37 23.52 14.73
CA SER A 94 0.07 23.16 16.12
C SER A 94 -1.42 22.92 16.35
N ASP A 95 -2.29 23.59 15.61
CA ASP A 95 -3.72 23.32 15.58
C ASP A 95 -4.04 22.09 14.73
N ARG A 96 -4.87 21.21 15.29
CA ARG A 96 -5.14 19.90 14.67
C ARG A 96 -6.11 19.99 13.50
N GLU A 97 -7.05 20.92 13.53
CA GLU A 97 -8.02 21.03 12.44
C GLU A 97 -7.41 21.78 11.26
N THR A 98 -6.63 22.84 11.51
CA THR A 98 -5.82 23.50 10.48
C THR A 98 -4.85 22.51 9.81
N GLU A 99 -4.10 21.71 10.58
CA GLU A 99 -3.19 20.71 10.00
C GLU A 99 -3.94 19.66 9.16
N LYS A 100 -5.15 19.25 9.57
CA LYS A 100 -5.97 18.33 8.76
C LYS A 100 -6.45 18.95 7.47
N LEU A 101 -6.86 20.22 7.48
CA LEU A 101 -7.31 20.94 6.29
C LEU A 101 -6.15 21.06 5.30
N ARG A 102 -4.96 21.45 5.78
CA ARG A 102 -3.72 21.48 4.98
C ARG A 102 -3.40 20.13 4.33
N VAL A 103 -3.40 19.04 5.11
CA VAL A 103 -3.15 17.68 4.60
C VAL A 103 -4.26 17.22 3.64
N ARG A 104 -5.52 17.63 3.87
CA ARG A 104 -6.64 17.32 2.98
C ARG A 104 -6.49 18.03 1.64
N ARG A 105 -6.05 19.29 1.61
CA ARG A 105 -5.77 20.03 0.37
C ARG A 105 -4.73 19.31 -0.48
N GLN A 106 -3.61 18.88 0.13
CA GLN A 106 -2.59 18.08 -0.56
C GLN A 106 -3.16 16.84 -1.26
N GLU A 107 -4.14 16.18 -0.64
CA GLU A 107 -4.82 15.02 -1.22
C GLU A 107 -5.84 15.40 -2.31
N HIS A 108 -6.56 16.50 -2.13
CA HIS A 108 -7.52 17.02 -3.11
C HIS A 108 -6.85 17.38 -4.44
N LEU A 109 -5.66 17.99 -4.42
CA LEU A 109 -4.90 18.29 -5.66
C LEU A 109 -4.79 17.05 -6.56
N ARG A 110 -4.47 15.89 -5.98
CA ARG A 110 -4.34 14.64 -6.72
C ARG A 110 -5.65 14.00 -7.07
N ARG A 111 -6.61 14.04 -6.15
CA ARG A 111 -7.95 13.51 -6.41
C ARG A 111 -8.61 14.29 -7.55
N ASP A 112 -8.55 15.61 -7.54
CA ASP A 112 -9.26 16.47 -8.47
C ASP A 112 -8.63 16.40 -9.86
N ALA A 113 -7.30 16.37 -9.97
CA ALA A 113 -6.61 16.05 -11.22
C ALA A 113 -7.10 14.71 -11.81
N GLN A 114 -7.21 13.66 -10.98
CA GLN A 114 -7.76 12.37 -11.41
C GLN A 114 -9.24 12.45 -11.83
N LEU A 115 -10.07 13.21 -11.10
CA LEU A 115 -11.49 13.36 -11.42
C LEU A 115 -11.72 14.18 -12.71
N ARG A 116 -10.76 15.04 -13.10
CA ARG A 116 -10.79 15.76 -14.38
C ARG A 116 -10.45 14.88 -15.58
N GLU A 117 -9.77 13.75 -15.39
CA GLU A 117 -9.41 12.84 -16.49
C GLU A 117 -10.64 12.45 -17.32
N PRO A 118 -10.59 12.54 -18.67
CA PRO A 118 -11.76 12.26 -19.51
C PRO A 118 -12.35 10.85 -19.33
N SER A 119 -11.49 9.87 -19.07
CA SER A 119 -11.86 8.48 -18.77
C SER A 119 -12.67 8.38 -17.46
N VAL A 120 -12.20 9.04 -16.40
CA VAL A 120 -12.86 9.07 -15.09
C VAL A 120 -14.17 9.83 -15.16
N ARG A 121 -14.21 10.99 -15.84
CA ARG A 121 -15.45 11.75 -16.07
C ARG A 121 -16.50 10.96 -16.86
N ARG A 122 -16.07 10.16 -17.84
CA ARG A 122 -16.98 9.28 -18.60
C ARG A 122 -17.51 8.17 -17.72
N PHE A 123 -16.65 7.55 -16.90
CA PHE A 123 -17.05 6.53 -15.95
C PHE A 123 -18.08 7.05 -14.93
N VAL A 124 -17.80 8.17 -14.28
CA VAL A 124 -18.70 8.78 -13.28
C VAL A 124 -20.05 9.11 -13.91
N ARG A 125 -20.06 9.76 -15.09
CA ARG A 125 -21.31 10.04 -15.81
C ARG A 125 -22.08 8.77 -16.18
N GLY A 126 -21.39 7.70 -16.56
CA GLY A 126 -22.01 6.40 -16.83
C GLY A 126 -22.69 5.80 -15.60
N MET A 127 -22.05 5.86 -14.43
CA MET A 127 -22.63 5.35 -13.16
C MET A 127 -23.82 6.18 -12.68
N GLU A 128 -23.80 7.50 -12.88
CA GLU A 128 -24.87 8.42 -12.49
C GLU A 128 -26.04 8.42 -13.48
N SER A 129 -25.85 7.93 -14.70
CA SER A 129 -26.91 7.87 -15.71
C SER A 129 -27.89 6.74 -15.38
N PRO A 130 -29.21 7.00 -15.40
CA PRO A 130 -30.21 5.95 -15.26
C PRO A 130 -30.10 4.93 -16.40
N HIS A 131 -30.23 3.65 -16.07
CA HIS A 131 -30.39 2.56 -17.04
C HIS A 131 -31.45 1.58 -16.56
N GLU A 132 -32.00 0.78 -17.47
CA GLU A 132 -32.99 -0.23 -17.13
C GLU A 132 -32.31 -1.51 -16.62
N TYR A 133 -32.76 -2.00 -15.46
CA TYR A 133 -32.38 -3.29 -14.91
C TYR A 133 -33.58 -3.94 -14.24
N ASN A 134 -33.91 -5.18 -14.60
CA ASN A 134 -35.09 -5.91 -14.12
C ASN A 134 -36.40 -5.10 -14.21
N GLY A 135 -36.61 -4.36 -15.31
CA GLY A 135 -37.82 -3.57 -15.56
C GLY A 135 -37.92 -2.29 -14.73
N ARG A 136 -36.84 -1.85 -14.07
CA ARG A 136 -36.79 -0.62 -13.27
C ARG A 136 -35.64 0.26 -13.74
N MET A 137 -35.84 1.58 -13.69
CA MET A 137 -34.78 2.55 -13.94
C MET A 137 -33.92 2.69 -12.68
N VAL A 138 -32.64 2.34 -12.78
CA VAL A 138 -31.68 2.38 -11.67
C VAL A 138 -30.41 3.12 -12.07
N SER A 139 -29.72 3.67 -11.08
CA SER A 139 -28.41 4.32 -11.18
C SER A 139 -27.63 4.08 -9.89
N VAL A 140 -26.38 4.56 -9.83
CA VAL A 140 -25.58 4.45 -8.60
C VAL A 140 -26.23 5.16 -7.40
N PHE A 141 -27.14 6.11 -7.63
CA PHE A 141 -27.86 6.81 -6.57
C PHE A 141 -28.82 5.90 -5.79
N ASN A 142 -29.31 4.80 -6.40
CA ASN A 142 -30.10 3.79 -5.68
C ASN A 142 -29.28 3.08 -4.59
N LEU A 143 -27.95 3.12 -4.67
CA LEU A 143 -27.05 2.55 -3.68
C LEU A 143 -26.67 3.55 -2.57
N MET A 144 -27.31 4.73 -2.54
CA MET A 144 -27.14 5.74 -1.50
C MET A 144 -28.34 5.71 -0.54
N ARG A 145 -28.10 5.96 0.75
CA ARG A 145 -29.15 5.96 1.76
C ARG A 145 -29.72 7.35 1.91
N ASP A 146 -31.02 7.51 1.65
CA ASP A 146 -31.71 8.76 1.92
C ASP A 146 -31.68 9.09 3.44
N GLY A 147 -31.30 10.33 3.72
CA GLY A 147 -31.08 10.84 5.06
C GLY A 147 -32.37 10.99 5.86
N GLU A 148 -33.46 11.43 5.25
CA GLU A 148 -34.74 11.60 5.93
C GLU A 148 -35.32 10.23 6.32
N GLU A 149 -35.26 9.26 5.40
CA GLU A 149 -35.67 7.88 5.68
C GLU A 149 -34.87 7.26 6.83
N LEU A 150 -33.54 7.46 6.83
CA LEU A 150 -32.67 6.93 7.86
C LEU A 150 -32.91 7.61 9.21
N ALA A 151 -33.03 8.94 9.25
CA ALA A 151 -33.31 9.69 10.47
C ALA A 151 -34.64 9.24 11.10
N ALA A 152 -35.71 9.16 10.29
CA ALA A 152 -37.01 8.70 10.76
C ALA A 152 -36.97 7.23 11.25
N ALA A 153 -36.17 6.36 10.60
CA ALA A 153 -35.99 4.99 11.06
C ALA A 153 -35.23 4.91 12.40
N LEU A 154 -34.23 5.78 12.63
CA LEU A 154 -33.51 5.85 13.90
C LEU A 154 -34.38 6.39 15.04
N GLU A 155 -35.24 7.37 14.75
CA GLU A 155 -36.18 7.95 15.73
C GLU A 155 -37.27 6.97 16.15
N ARG A 156 -37.74 6.10 15.25
CA ARG A 156 -38.66 5.00 15.58
C ARG A 156 -38.02 3.88 16.41
N GLY A 157 -36.70 3.83 16.50
CA GLY A 157 -35.98 2.80 17.25
C GLY A 157 -36.15 1.37 16.69
N LEU A 158 -35.93 0.37 17.55
CA LEU A 158 -35.99 -1.07 17.19
C LEU A 158 -37.42 -1.66 17.22
N GLU A 159 -38.46 -0.84 17.44
CA GLU A 159 -39.82 -1.32 17.75
C GLU A 159 -40.47 -2.15 16.64
N THR A 160 -40.10 -1.93 15.37
CA THR A 160 -40.65 -2.67 14.21
C THR A 160 -39.60 -3.38 13.35
N SER A 161 -38.37 -2.88 13.27
CA SER A 161 -37.26 -3.49 12.51
C SER A 161 -35.95 -2.76 12.78
N ALA A 162 -34.80 -3.45 12.70
CA ALA A 162 -33.50 -2.78 12.78
C ALA A 162 -33.33 -1.71 11.67
N PRO A 163 -33.01 -0.45 12.03
CA PRO A 163 -32.96 0.68 11.08
C PRO A 163 -31.78 0.60 10.11
N ILE A 164 -30.77 -0.20 10.45
CA ILE A 164 -29.58 -0.49 9.66
C ILE A 164 -29.30 -1.98 9.83
N LYS A 165 -29.09 -2.71 8.73
CA LYS A 165 -28.75 -4.14 8.70
C LYS A 165 -27.46 -4.37 7.91
N PRO A 166 -26.29 -4.06 8.47
CA PRO A 166 -25.01 -4.17 7.79
C PRO A 166 -24.63 -5.63 7.48
N TYR A 167 -24.11 -5.88 6.29
CA TYR A 167 -23.38 -7.10 5.96
C TYR A 167 -22.15 -6.79 5.10
N VAL A 168 -21.19 -7.72 5.08
CA VAL A 168 -19.98 -7.61 4.26
C VAL A 168 -20.19 -8.33 2.94
N GLN A 169 -19.98 -7.62 1.83
CA GLN A 169 -19.93 -8.16 0.48
C GLN A 169 -18.50 -8.06 -0.06
N VAL A 170 -17.90 -9.19 -0.43
CA VAL A 170 -16.59 -9.22 -1.07
C VAL A 170 -16.72 -8.71 -2.50
N VAL A 171 -15.86 -7.78 -2.91
CA VAL A 171 -15.82 -7.27 -4.28
C VAL A 171 -15.10 -8.28 -5.16
N ASP A 172 -15.86 -8.98 -5.98
CA ASP A 172 -15.33 -9.79 -7.07
C ASP A 172 -15.35 -8.98 -8.37
N ALA A 173 -14.26 -9.06 -9.15
CA ALA A 173 -14.06 -8.24 -10.33
C ALA A 173 -14.99 -8.65 -11.49
N GLU A 174 -15.44 -9.90 -11.49
CA GLU A 174 -16.31 -10.46 -12.54
C GLU A 174 -17.79 -10.49 -12.12
N ALA A 175 -18.09 -10.19 -10.85
CA ALA A 175 -19.45 -10.21 -10.35
C ALA A 175 -20.18 -8.88 -10.59
N VAL A 176 -21.48 -9.00 -10.87
CA VAL A 176 -22.43 -7.88 -10.96
C VAL A 176 -23.29 -7.80 -9.72
N ASP A 177 -23.74 -6.60 -9.41
CA ASP A 177 -24.69 -6.33 -8.35
C ASP A 177 -26.09 -6.78 -8.74
N SER A 178 -26.74 -7.55 -7.85
CA SER A 178 -28.07 -8.13 -8.09
C SER A 178 -29.21 -7.10 -8.07
N PHE A 179 -28.96 -5.88 -7.60
CA PHE A 179 -29.99 -4.84 -7.48
C PHE A 179 -29.90 -3.81 -8.60
N THR A 180 -28.69 -3.57 -9.13
CA THR A 180 -28.43 -2.49 -10.08
C THR A 180 -27.75 -2.93 -11.37
N GLY A 181 -27.29 -4.18 -11.49
CA GLY A 181 -26.59 -4.67 -12.69
C GLY A 181 -25.17 -4.15 -12.89
N PHE A 182 -24.71 -3.17 -12.11
CA PHE A 182 -23.33 -2.68 -12.17
C PHE A 182 -22.32 -3.72 -11.71
N GLY A 183 -21.11 -3.72 -12.27
CA GLY A 183 -20.01 -4.51 -11.75
C GLY A 183 -19.69 -4.11 -10.29
N LEU A 184 -19.46 -5.07 -9.41
CA LEU A 184 -19.13 -4.78 -8.00
C LEU A 184 -17.86 -3.91 -7.87
N GLN A 185 -16.89 -4.13 -8.77
CA GLN A 185 -15.68 -3.32 -8.84
C GLN A 185 -15.97 -1.87 -9.23
N ASP A 186 -16.96 -1.63 -10.09
CA ASP A 186 -17.36 -0.28 -10.51
C ASP A 186 -18.11 0.45 -9.39
N ILE A 187 -18.99 -0.24 -8.66
CA ILE A 187 -19.62 0.31 -7.45
C ILE A 187 -18.55 0.72 -6.44
N TRP A 188 -17.62 -0.19 -6.12
CA TRP A 188 -16.54 0.10 -5.20
C TRP A 188 -15.68 1.29 -5.68
N ARG A 189 -15.37 1.35 -6.99
CA ARG A 189 -14.60 2.46 -7.59
C ARG A 189 -15.34 3.79 -7.50
N TYR A 190 -16.63 3.82 -7.81
CA TYR A 190 -17.44 5.05 -7.74
C TYR A 190 -17.42 5.63 -6.32
N PHE A 191 -17.77 4.83 -5.30
CA PHE A 191 -17.77 5.31 -3.93
C PHE A 191 -16.37 5.68 -3.44
N ARG A 192 -15.31 5.02 -3.95
CA ARG A 192 -13.92 5.37 -3.63
C ARG A 192 -13.54 6.76 -4.14
N HIS A 193 -14.11 7.22 -5.25
CA HIS A 193 -13.87 8.57 -5.80
C HIS A 193 -14.46 9.71 -4.95
N THR A 194 -15.29 9.40 -3.94
CA THR A 194 -15.84 10.40 -3.02
C THR A 194 -14.87 10.83 -1.91
N TRP A 195 -13.78 10.09 -1.70
CA TRP A 195 -12.84 10.33 -0.60
C TRP A 195 -11.74 11.33 -0.96
N SER A 196 -11.11 11.93 0.05
CA SER A 196 -10.11 13.00 -0.16
C SER A 196 -8.90 12.61 -0.99
N ASN A 197 -8.43 11.36 -0.91
CA ASN A 197 -7.22 10.92 -1.61
C ASN A 197 -7.53 10.24 -2.95
N ALA A 198 -6.66 10.43 -3.94
CA ALA A 198 -6.80 9.80 -5.26
C ALA A 198 -6.86 8.26 -5.17
N TYR A 199 -7.60 7.65 -6.09
CA TYR A 199 -7.67 6.19 -6.22
C TYR A 199 -6.44 5.66 -6.97
N GLN A 200 -5.72 4.72 -6.36
CA GLN A 200 -4.61 4.02 -7.00
C GLN A 200 -4.72 2.51 -6.75
N THR A 201 -4.34 1.72 -7.75
CA THR A 201 -4.25 0.27 -7.61
C THR A 201 -2.99 -0.10 -6.83
N VAL A 202 -3.13 -1.05 -5.90
CA VAL A 202 -1.99 -1.56 -5.12
C VAL A 202 -1.48 -2.82 -5.80
N PRO A 203 -0.18 -2.90 -6.15
CA PRO A 203 0.38 -4.10 -6.76
C PRO A 203 0.35 -5.28 -5.77
N GLY A 204 0.09 -6.48 -6.28
CA GLY A 204 0.05 -7.71 -5.49
C GLY A 204 -1.37 -8.14 -5.13
N ARG A 205 -1.57 -8.57 -3.88
CA ARG A 205 -2.88 -8.98 -3.37
C ARG A 205 -3.74 -7.73 -3.13
N SER A 206 -4.97 -7.70 -3.63
CA SER A 206 -5.98 -6.69 -3.29
C SER A 206 -7.38 -7.29 -3.27
N MET A 207 -8.10 -7.08 -2.17
CA MET A 207 -9.47 -7.55 -1.95
C MET A 207 -10.32 -6.39 -1.43
N GLY A 208 -11.17 -5.85 -2.31
CA GLY A 208 -12.16 -4.84 -1.95
C GLY A 208 -13.34 -5.45 -1.20
N LEU A 209 -13.94 -4.65 -0.33
CA LEU A 209 -15.12 -4.98 0.47
C LEU A 209 -16.12 -3.83 0.38
N LEU A 210 -17.38 -4.18 0.17
CA LEU A 210 -18.53 -3.30 0.36
C LEU A 210 -19.19 -3.69 1.69
N ILE A 211 -19.48 -2.71 2.53
CA ILE A 211 -20.36 -2.90 3.69
C ILE A 211 -21.71 -2.34 3.24
N ARG A 212 -22.73 -3.18 3.25
CA ARG A 212 -24.04 -2.94 2.63
C ARG A 212 -25.16 -2.93 3.67
N ASP A 213 -26.20 -2.14 3.46
CA ASP A 213 -27.35 -2.03 4.35
C ASP A 213 -28.57 -2.76 3.81
N ALA A 214 -28.80 -3.99 4.29
CA ALA A 214 -29.98 -4.79 3.94
C ALA A 214 -31.30 -4.25 4.51
N ALA A 215 -31.30 -3.11 5.22
CA ALA A 215 -32.54 -2.43 5.61
C ALA A 215 -33.16 -1.60 4.47
N THR A 216 -32.49 -1.50 3.32
CA THR A 216 -32.93 -0.73 2.14
C THR A 216 -33.15 -1.63 0.94
N GLU A 217 -34.02 -1.20 0.02
CA GLU A 217 -34.41 -1.98 -1.16
C GLU A 217 -33.23 -2.42 -2.04
N HIS A 218 -32.30 -1.50 -2.33
CA HIS A 218 -31.15 -1.76 -3.20
C HIS A 218 -29.86 -2.00 -2.43
N HIS A 219 -29.97 -2.24 -1.12
CA HIS A 219 -28.86 -2.50 -0.23
C HIS A 219 -27.79 -1.39 -0.31
N ALA A 220 -28.12 -0.20 0.19
CA ALA A 220 -27.27 0.98 0.16
C ALA A 220 -25.86 0.71 0.71
N VAL A 221 -24.86 1.40 0.19
CA VAL A 221 -23.48 1.27 0.65
C VAL A 221 -23.30 2.05 1.96
N ILE A 222 -22.88 1.34 3.01
CA ILE A 222 -22.52 1.92 4.32
C ILE A 222 -21.08 2.40 4.29
N GLY A 223 -20.20 1.65 3.64
CA GLY A 223 -18.78 1.94 3.61
C GLY A 223 -17.96 0.99 2.77
N LEU A 224 -16.69 1.33 2.62
CA LEU A 224 -15.71 0.58 1.83
C LEU A 224 -14.56 0.15 2.71
N ALA A 225 -14.06 -1.06 2.48
CA ALA A 225 -12.76 -1.49 2.95
C ALA A 225 -11.95 -2.14 1.82
N ALA A 226 -10.63 -2.22 1.97
CA ALA A 226 -9.80 -3.08 1.12
C ALA A 226 -8.55 -3.57 1.86
N LEU A 227 -8.36 -4.89 1.83
CA LEU A 227 -7.14 -5.56 2.27
C LEU A 227 -6.20 -5.73 1.09
N SER A 228 -5.02 -5.12 1.18
CA SER A 228 -4.01 -5.18 0.12
C SER A 228 -2.68 -5.70 0.66
N SER A 229 -1.77 -6.07 -0.25
CA SER A 229 -0.38 -6.39 0.11
C SER A 229 0.23 -5.26 0.94
N PRO A 230 0.89 -5.57 2.06
CA PRO A 230 1.35 -4.55 2.98
C PRO A 230 2.56 -3.82 2.42
N ILE A 231 2.72 -2.56 2.84
CA ILE A 231 3.96 -1.84 2.62
C ILE A 231 5.07 -2.58 3.39
N VAL A 232 6.09 -3.01 2.63
CA VAL A 232 7.25 -3.70 3.18
C VAL A 232 8.14 -2.64 3.85
N GLN A 233 8.78 -2.98 4.99
CA GLN A 233 9.69 -2.10 5.75
C GLN A 233 9.01 -0.96 6.54
N ILE A 234 7.93 -1.26 7.27
CA ILE A 234 7.41 -0.34 8.29
C ILE A 234 8.07 -0.69 9.62
N ALA A 235 9.14 0.05 9.98
CA ALA A 235 9.91 -0.21 11.21
C ALA A 235 9.04 -0.21 12.48
N GLY A 236 8.10 0.72 12.61
CA GLY A 236 7.20 0.77 13.79
C GLY A 236 6.34 -0.49 13.95
N ARG A 237 5.74 -0.97 12.85
CA ARG A 237 5.00 -2.25 12.83
C ARG A 237 5.93 -3.41 13.13
N ASP A 238 7.07 -3.46 12.45
CA ASP A 238 7.98 -4.60 12.56
C ASP A 238 8.58 -4.73 13.97
N ASN A 239 8.89 -3.61 14.61
CA ASN A 239 9.34 -3.58 16.00
C ASN A 239 8.23 -4.01 16.98
N TRP A 240 6.99 -3.59 16.73
CA TRP A 240 5.83 -3.96 17.56
C TRP A 240 5.51 -5.46 17.46
N ILE A 241 5.57 -6.04 16.26
CA ILE A 241 5.42 -7.50 16.08
C ILE A 241 6.57 -8.27 16.75
N GLY A 242 7.73 -7.63 16.93
CA GLY A 242 8.93 -8.28 17.48
C GLY A 242 9.68 -9.15 16.48
N TRP A 243 9.41 -8.98 15.18
CA TRP A 243 10.00 -9.78 14.09
C TRP A 243 11.08 -9.04 13.29
N SER A 244 11.56 -7.90 13.79
CA SER A 244 12.74 -7.27 13.19
C SER A 244 13.93 -8.22 13.28
N THR A 245 14.83 -8.18 12.30
CA THR A 245 15.98 -9.11 12.29
C THR A 245 16.82 -8.98 13.55
N ALA A 246 16.99 -7.77 14.09
CA ALA A 246 17.71 -7.54 15.34
C ALA A 246 17.01 -8.22 16.52
N GLN A 247 15.71 -7.92 16.74
CA GLN A 247 14.96 -8.50 17.85
C GLN A 247 14.92 -10.03 17.82
N VAL A 248 14.76 -10.63 16.63
CA VAL A 248 14.77 -12.09 16.49
C VAL A 248 16.15 -12.66 16.81
N LEU A 249 17.23 -12.05 16.32
CA LEU A 249 18.59 -12.52 16.63
C LEU A 249 18.95 -12.37 18.11
N ASP A 250 18.46 -11.32 18.76
CA ASP A 250 18.67 -11.11 20.19
C ASP A 250 17.88 -12.13 21.01
N GLN A 251 16.62 -12.39 20.65
CA GLN A 251 15.83 -13.43 21.29
C GLN A 251 16.44 -14.82 21.11
N LEU A 252 16.83 -15.20 19.89
CA LEU A 252 17.44 -16.49 19.63
C LEU A 252 18.76 -16.69 20.40
N ALA A 253 19.49 -15.60 20.68
CA ALA A 253 20.72 -15.64 21.45
C ALA A 253 20.45 -15.76 22.96
N ASN A 254 19.40 -15.11 23.46
CA ASN A 254 19.03 -15.15 24.87
C ASN A 254 18.30 -16.46 25.25
N GLU A 255 17.52 -17.02 24.32
CA GLU A 255 16.70 -18.22 24.53
C GLU A 255 16.93 -19.26 23.42
N PRO A 256 18.17 -19.78 23.28
CA PRO A 256 18.46 -20.82 22.31
C PRO A 256 17.70 -22.10 22.65
N SER A 257 17.02 -22.70 21.67
CA SER A 257 16.26 -23.94 21.85
C SER A 257 16.40 -24.86 20.62
N ASP A 258 16.21 -26.16 20.84
CA ASP A 258 16.19 -27.16 19.76
C ASP A 258 15.13 -26.80 18.71
N ARG A 259 13.96 -26.34 19.17
CA ARG A 259 12.88 -25.87 18.29
C ARG A 259 13.35 -24.73 17.38
N ALA A 260 14.05 -23.74 17.91
CA ALA A 260 14.56 -22.62 17.14
C ALA A 260 15.65 -23.05 16.15
N ALA A 261 16.55 -23.94 16.58
CA ALA A 261 17.60 -24.50 15.72
C ALA A 261 17.00 -25.30 14.55
N GLN A 262 15.99 -26.13 14.83
CA GLN A 262 15.23 -26.89 13.84
C GLN A 262 14.51 -25.96 12.87
N TRP A 263 13.92 -24.86 13.36
CA TRP A 263 13.32 -23.85 12.50
C TRP A 263 14.36 -23.26 11.53
N VAL A 264 15.52 -22.77 12.00
CA VAL A 264 16.58 -22.21 11.14
C VAL A 264 17.01 -23.22 10.07
N ALA A 265 17.29 -24.47 10.46
CA ALA A 265 17.70 -25.52 9.54
C ALA A 265 16.58 -25.88 8.53
N SER A 266 15.33 -25.96 8.98
CA SER A 266 14.18 -26.23 8.12
C SER A 266 13.97 -25.14 7.08
N ARG A 267 14.23 -23.87 7.43
CA ARG A 267 14.13 -22.73 6.51
C ARG A 267 15.18 -22.80 5.41
N ILE A 268 16.42 -23.19 5.73
CA ILE A 268 17.47 -23.40 4.72
C ILE A 268 17.07 -24.54 3.77
N ARG A 269 16.61 -25.67 4.32
CA ARG A 269 16.17 -26.83 3.51
C ARG A 269 15.00 -26.50 2.59
N ALA A 270 13.96 -25.83 3.11
CA ALA A 270 12.80 -25.42 2.32
C ALA A 270 13.19 -24.46 1.19
N GLN A 271 14.07 -23.49 1.47
CA GLN A 271 14.55 -22.53 0.47
C GLN A 271 15.29 -23.19 -0.68
N ARG A 272 16.05 -24.26 -0.41
CA ARG A 272 16.72 -25.04 -1.45
C ARG A 272 15.71 -25.81 -2.30
N GLY A 273 14.70 -26.43 -1.67
CA GLY A 273 13.66 -27.21 -2.35
C GLY A 273 12.66 -26.38 -3.19
N ASP A 274 12.61 -25.08 -2.95
CA ASP A 274 11.73 -24.14 -3.67
C ASP A 274 12.41 -23.46 -4.87
N ILE A 275 13.61 -23.91 -5.28
CA ILE A 275 14.34 -23.35 -6.42
C ILE A 275 14.39 -24.37 -7.56
N TYR A 276 13.99 -23.95 -8.76
CA TYR A 276 14.20 -24.73 -9.99
C TYR A 276 15.70 -24.80 -10.30
N LEU A 277 16.22 -26.00 -10.62
CA LEU A 277 17.67 -26.23 -10.78
C LEU A 277 18.08 -26.76 -12.16
N ALA A 278 17.13 -27.25 -12.97
CA ALA A 278 17.49 -28.08 -14.12
C ALA A 278 18.33 -27.32 -15.16
N ASP A 279 18.05 -26.04 -15.42
CA ASP A 279 18.83 -25.20 -16.32
C ASP A 279 20.23 -24.89 -15.77
N LEU A 280 20.35 -24.65 -14.46
CA LEU A 280 21.63 -24.39 -13.80
C LEU A 280 22.56 -25.61 -13.82
N LEU A 281 22.00 -26.82 -13.71
CA LEU A 281 22.73 -28.08 -13.82
C LEU A 281 23.10 -28.39 -15.27
N ARG A 282 22.14 -28.26 -16.20
CA ARG A 282 22.33 -28.49 -17.64
C ARG A 282 23.43 -27.62 -18.23
N GLU A 283 23.53 -26.37 -17.79
CA GLU A 283 24.52 -25.41 -18.27
C GLU A 283 25.82 -25.41 -17.45
N GLY A 284 25.97 -26.32 -16.48
CA GLY A 284 27.20 -26.46 -15.69
C GLY A 284 27.51 -25.28 -14.76
N VAL A 285 26.51 -24.45 -14.42
CA VAL A 285 26.66 -23.44 -13.36
C VAL A 285 26.87 -24.13 -12.01
N LEU A 286 26.18 -25.26 -11.83
CA LEU A 286 26.30 -26.16 -10.67
C LEU A 286 26.48 -27.61 -11.11
N SER A 287 27.08 -28.39 -10.22
CA SER A 287 27.12 -29.84 -10.25
C SER A 287 26.32 -30.45 -9.10
N PRO A 288 25.85 -31.72 -9.19
CA PRO A 288 25.11 -32.36 -8.09
C PRO A 288 25.84 -32.35 -6.72
N PRO A 289 27.18 -32.55 -6.64
CA PRO A 289 27.92 -32.43 -5.37
C PRO A 289 27.80 -31.05 -4.70
N ASP A 290 27.74 -29.97 -5.48
CA ASP A 290 27.62 -28.60 -4.97
C ASP A 290 26.35 -28.39 -4.12
N LEU A 291 25.31 -29.21 -4.32
CA LEU A 291 24.05 -29.13 -3.56
C LEU A 291 24.13 -29.82 -2.19
N VAL A 292 24.98 -30.84 -2.07
CA VAL A 292 25.17 -31.62 -0.85
C VAL A 292 26.24 -30.97 0.02
N SER A 293 27.40 -30.70 -0.56
CA SER A 293 28.56 -30.10 0.11
C SER A 293 29.02 -28.86 -0.65
N PRO A 294 28.30 -27.72 -0.53
CA PRO A 294 28.63 -26.51 -1.26
C PRO A 294 30.01 -25.96 -0.89
N ASP A 295 30.80 -25.63 -1.91
CA ASP A 295 32.07 -24.92 -1.75
C ASP A 295 31.97 -23.43 -2.13
N ALA A 296 33.04 -22.68 -1.90
CA ALA A 296 33.09 -21.25 -2.19
C ALA A 296 33.08 -20.93 -3.70
N GLU A 297 33.56 -21.85 -4.53
CA GLU A 297 33.66 -21.67 -5.98
C GLU A 297 32.28 -21.77 -6.63
N ALA A 298 31.48 -22.79 -6.27
CA ALA A 298 30.10 -22.94 -6.69
C ALA A 298 29.23 -21.74 -6.32
N ILE A 299 29.40 -21.20 -5.10
CA ILE A 299 28.71 -19.99 -4.66
C ILE A 299 29.10 -18.78 -5.52
N THR A 300 30.38 -18.68 -5.91
CA THR A 300 30.88 -17.60 -6.78
C THR A 300 30.31 -17.72 -8.19
N ARG A 301 30.33 -18.92 -8.79
CA ARG A 301 29.71 -19.18 -10.12
C ARG A 301 28.24 -18.80 -10.16
N LEU A 302 27.48 -19.08 -9.09
CA LEU A 302 26.08 -18.68 -8.99
C LEU A 302 25.89 -17.16 -8.89
N ARG A 303 26.76 -16.46 -8.15
CA ARG A 303 26.71 -14.99 -8.05
C ARG A 303 26.99 -14.34 -9.41
N GLU A 304 27.99 -14.84 -10.13
CA GLU A 304 28.30 -14.38 -11.48
C GLU A 304 27.16 -14.67 -12.47
N ASP A 305 26.53 -15.85 -12.39
CA ASP A 305 25.36 -16.15 -13.23
C ASP A 305 24.19 -15.20 -12.94
N ALA A 306 23.97 -14.87 -11.66
CA ALA A 306 22.96 -13.92 -11.26
C ALA A 306 23.19 -12.53 -11.87
N ASP A 307 24.43 -12.04 -11.83
CA ASP A 307 24.80 -10.71 -12.36
C ASP A 307 24.73 -10.68 -13.89
N ARG A 308 25.20 -11.73 -14.57
CA ARG A 308 25.07 -11.88 -16.03
C ARG A 308 23.60 -11.81 -16.47
N HIS A 309 22.71 -12.55 -15.81
CA HIS A 309 21.30 -12.59 -16.17
C HIS A 309 20.56 -11.31 -15.77
N ARG A 310 20.98 -10.63 -14.70
CA ARG A 310 20.48 -9.28 -14.37
C ARG A 310 20.81 -8.28 -15.48
N ALA A 311 22.04 -8.29 -15.98
CA ALA A 311 22.47 -7.42 -17.07
C ALA A 311 21.76 -7.76 -18.40
N LYS A 312 21.48 -9.05 -18.68
CA LYS A 312 20.66 -9.47 -19.82
C LYS A 312 19.22 -8.94 -19.69
N HIS A 313 18.62 -9.06 -18.51
CA HIS A 313 17.26 -8.57 -18.25
C HIS A 313 17.12 -7.06 -18.46
N HIS A 314 18.05 -6.27 -17.95
CA HIS A 314 18.02 -4.80 -18.12
C HIS A 314 18.21 -4.36 -19.59
N ARG A 315 18.89 -5.16 -20.42
CA ARG A 315 19.12 -4.87 -21.86
C ARG A 315 18.06 -5.47 -22.79
N GLY A 316 17.28 -6.44 -22.33
CA GLY A 316 16.32 -7.18 -23.15
C GLY A 316 15.07 -6.37 -23.53
N ARG A 317 14.39 -6.79 -24.61
CA ARG A 317 13.02 -6.31 -24.93
C ARG A 317 12.00 -6.90 -23.94
N LEU A 318 10.90 -6.18 -23.74
CA LEU A 318 9.74 -6.63 -22.97
C LEU A 318 9.22 -7.97 -23.52
N ILE A 319 9.34 -9.03 -22.73
CA ILE A 319 8.60 -10.27 -23.00
C ILE A 319 7.25 -10.09 -22.33
N ARG A 320 6.16 -9.94 -23.12
CA ARG A 320 4.80 -9.99 -22.58
C ARG A 320 4.52 -11.44 -22.19
N ASP A 321 4.23 -11.67 -20.90
CA ASP A 321 3.82 -12.99 -20.42
C ASP A 321 2.55 -13.44 -21.15
N ARG A 322 2.60 -14.66 -21.71
CA ARG A 322 1.40 -15.39 -22.15
C ARG A 322 0.80 -16.10 -20.93
N SER A 323 -0.51 -16.32 -20.94
CA SER A 323 -1.25 -16.84 -19.79
C SER A 323 -0.80 -18.24 -19.33
N ALA A 324 -1.03 -18.52 -18.05
CA ALA A 324 -0.61 -19.73 -17.33
C ALA A 324 -1.37 -21.02 -17.71
N HIS A 325 -1.44 -21.35 -19.01
CA HIS A 325 -2.23 -22.47 -19.53
C HIS A 325 -1.40 -23.59 -20.19
N SER A 326 -0.07 -23.57 -20.11
CA SER A 326 0.78 -24.66 -20.59
C SER A 326 1.48 -25.37 -19.43
N ASP A 327 1.69 -26.68 -19.56
CA ASP A 327 2.37 -27.50 -18.54
C ASP A 327 3.78 -26.96 -18.21
N ASP A 328 4.47 -26.38 -19.19
CA ASP A 328 5.80 -25.79 -19.03
C ASP A 328 5.80 -24.30 -18.63
N TYR A 329 4.65 -23.69 -18.32
CA TYR A 329 4.57 -22.24 -18.07
C TYR A 329 5.53 -21.77 -16.97
N TRP A 330 5.56 -22.47 -15.84
CA TRP A 330 6.41 -22.09 -14.71
C TRP A 330 7.89 -22.33 -14.98
N VAL A 331 8.22 -23.39 -15.71
CA VAL A 331 9.61 -23.69 -16.14
C VAL A 331 10.11 -22.60 -17.09
N ASN A 332 9.33 -22.28 -18.12
CA ASN A 332 9.66 -21.21 -19.07
C ASN A 332 9.85 -19.88 -18.35
N ARG A 333 8.99 -19.58 -17.36
CA ARG A 333 9.10 -18.38 -16.55
C ARG A 333 10.36 -18.39 -15.68
N ALA A 334 10.71 -19.54 -15.09
CA ALA A 334 11.91 -19.72 -14.27
C ALA A 334 13.21 -19.48 -15.06
N GLU A 335 13.25 -19.87 -16.32
CA GLU A 335 14.42 -19.73 -17.21
C GLU A 335 14.58 -18.31 -17.80
N THR A 336 13.58 -17.43 -17.64
CA THR A 336 13.74 -16.02 -18.05
C THR A 336 14.92 -15.33 -17.35
N PRO A 337 15.60 -14.35 -17.98
CA PRO A 337 16.73 -13.66 -17.36
C PRO A 337 16.43 -13.06 -15.98
N LEU A 338 15.21 -12.55 -15.76
CA LEU A 338 14.80 -12.00 -14.46
C LEU A 338 14.75 -13.09 -13.38
N PHE A 339 14.04 -14.19 -13.63
CA PHE A 339 13.86 -15.23 -12.62
C PHE A 339 15.11 -16.09 -12.46
N ARG A 340 15.89 -16.33 -13.52
CA ARG A 340 17.19 -16.97 -13.41
C ARG A 340 18.15 -16.17 -12.52
N SER A 341 18.24 -14.86 -12.72
CA SER A 341 19.04 -13.98 -11.86
C SER A 341 18.64 -14.09 -10.38
N LYS A 342 17.34 -14.05 -10.11
CA LYS A 342 16.81 -14.19 -8.74
C LYS A 342 17.06 -15.58 -8.14
N ARG A 343 16.84 -16.66 -8.91
CA ARG A 343 17.07 -18.04 -8.47
C ARG A 343 18.54 -18.28 -8.15
N ALA A 344 19.44 -17.90 -9.05
CA ALA A 344 20.88 -18.05 -8.85
C ALA A 344 21.37 -17.29 -7.61
N LYS A 345 20.93 -16.03 -7.44
CA LYS A 345 21.26 -15.24 -6.23
C LYS A 345 20.71 -15.87 -4.95
N ALA A 346 19.43 -16.27 -4.98
CA ALA A 346 18.79 -16.90 -3.82
C ALA A 346 19.45 -18.23 -3.46
N LEU A 347 19.84 -19.04 -4.45
CA LEU A 347 20.52 -20.31 -4.25
C LEU A 347 21.93 -20.10 -3.69
N ALA A 348 22.69 -19.14 -4.22
CA ALA A 348 24.01 -18.79 -3.69
C ALA A 348 23.93 -18.42 -2.20
N ASP A 349 22.97 -17.56 -1.83
CA ASP A 349 22.76 -17.15 -0.45
C ASP A 349 22.32 -18.33 0.45
N THR A 350 21.59 -19.31 -0.10
CA THR A 350 21.13 -20.52 0.62
C THR A 350 22.27 -21.50 0.85
N LEU A 351 23.06 -21.79 -0.19
CA LEU A 351 24.19 -22.72 -0.11
C LEU A 351 25.30 -22.17 0.78
N ASP A 352 25.54 -20.87 0.76
CA ASP A 352 26.48 -20.22 1.68
C ASP A 352 26.01 -20.33 3.15
N ALA A 353 24.70 -20.19 3.41
CA ALA A 353 24.14 -20.44 4.73
C ALA A 353 24.20 -21.92 5.14
N GLN A 354 23.94 -22.86 4.23
CA GLN A 354 24.06 -24.31 4.48
C GLN A 354 25.51 -24.68 4.83
N ARG A 355 26.48 -24.16 4.08
CA ARG A 355 27.91 -24.40 4.32
C ARG A 355 28.35 -23.88 5.69
N LEU A 356 28.01 -22.64 6.01
CA LEU A 356 28.51 -21.97 7.22
C LEU A 356 27.80 -22.46 8.49
N LEU A 357 26.47 -22.62 8.44
CA LEU A 357 25.67 -23.03 9.61
C LEU A 357 25.63 -24.55 9.79
N GLY A 358 25.88 -25.34 8.74
CA GLY A 358 25.93 -26.80 8.84
C GLY A 358 26.98 -27.30 9.83
N ALA A 359 28.10 -26.58 9.97
CA ALA A 359 29.18 -26.94 10.90
C ALA A 359 28.74 -26.93 12.38
N THR A 360 27.76 -26.10 12.74
CA THR A 360 27.29 -25.94 14.13
C THR A 360 25.91 -26.52 14.37
N LEU A 361 25.01 -26.47 13.38
CA LEU A 361 23.67 -27.06 13.48
C LEU A 361 23.68 -28.58 13.24
N GLY A 362 24.63 -29.10 12.47
CA GLY A 362 24.70 -30.53 12.14
C GLY A 362 23.42 -31.09 11.50
N ASP A 363 23.30 -32.42 11.47
CA ASP A 363 22.11 -33.12 10.95
C ASP A 363 20.92 -33.05 11.92
N VAL A 364 21.20 -32.95 13.22
CA VAL A 364 20.20 -32.78 14.29
C VAL A 364 20.43 -31.43 14.96
N PRO A 365 19.71 -30.37 14.53
CA PRO A 365 19.86 -29.03 15.08
C PRO A 365 19.49 -28.97 16.56
N THR A 366 20.41 -28.46 17.38
CA THR A 366 20.23 -28.27 18.84
C THR A 366 20.34 -26.81 19.23
N GLY A 367 19.75 -26.45 20.38
CA GLY A 367 19.88 -25.12 20.97
C GLY A 367 21.34 -24.75 21.24
N ALA A 368 22.17 -25.70 21.68
CA ALA A 368 23.61 -25.49 21.86
C ALA A 368 24.32 -25.14 20.55
N GLY A 369 24.02 -25.88 19.47
CA GLY A 369 24.57 -25.59 18.13
C GLY A 369 24.15 -24.22 17.60
N LEU A 370 22.88 -23.84 17.81
CA LEU A 370 22.39 -22.51 17.46
C LEU A 370 23.08 -21.40 18.29
N SER A 371 23.26 -21.62 19.60
CA SER A 371 23.98 -20.68 20.46
C SER A 371 25.41 -20.47 20.00
N ALA A 372 26.13 -21.54 19.67
CA ALA A 372 27.47 -21.47 19.09
C ALA A 372 27.48 -20.65 17.78
N ALA A 373 26.51 -20.90 16.89
CA ALA A 373 26.37 -20.13 15.64
C ALA A 373 26.09 -18.64 15.86
N LEU A 374 25.35 -18.28 16.92
CA LEU A 374 25.02 -16.88 17.22
C LEU A 374 26.16 -16.12 17.89
N ASN A 375 27.10 -16.83 18.53
CA ASN A 375 28.30 -16.25 19.12
C ASN A 375 29.41 -15.97 18.09
N ASP A 376 29.37 -16.64 16.93
CA ASP A 376 30.24 -16.32 15.80
C ASP A 376 29.66 -15.17 14.95
N ARG A 377 30.48 -14.16 14.65
CA ARG A 377 30.05 -12.94 13.96
C ARG A 377 29.55 -13.20 12.54
N GLU A 378 30.18 -14.11 11.80
CA GLU A 378 29.77 -14.42 10.42
C GLU A 378 28.55 -15.33 10.42
N MET A 379 28.52 -16.37 11.25
CA MET A 379 27.35 -17.26 11.38
C MET A 379 26.11 -16.48 11.84
N ARG A 380 26.23 -15.56 12.80
CA ARG A 380 25.13 -14.67 13.22
C ARG A 380 24.57 -13.85 12.06
N LYS A 381 25.42 -13.35 11.16
CA LYS A 381 24.96 -12.65 9.93
C LYS A 381 24.15 -13.58 9.03
N HIS A 382 24.57 -14.85 8.88
CA HIS A 382 23.84 -15.84 8.08
C HIS A 382 22.50 -16.22 8.71
N VAL A 383 22.41 -16.40 10.03
CA VAL A 383 21.11 -16.54 10.73
C VAL A 383 20.23 -15.32 10.45
N GLY A 384 20.80 -14.11 10.50
CA GLY A 384 20.08 -12.88 10.17
C GLY A 384 19.53 -12.85 8.74
N ARG A 385 20.26 -13.40 7.77
CA ARG A 385 19.77 -13.57 6.39
C ARG A 385 18.61 -14.56 6.31
N VAL A 386 18.68 -15.69 7.03
CA VAL A 386 17.59 -16.67 7.13
C VAL A 386 16.32 -16.02 7.69
N VAL A 387 16.43 -15.28 8.80
CA VAL A 387 15.32 -14.53 9.42
C VAL A 387 14.72 -13.53 8.42
N ARG A 388 15.56 -12.70 7.78
CA ARG A 388 15.11 -11.69 6.82
C ARG A 388 14.35 -12.32 5.66
N ARG A 389 14.79 -13.49 5.19
CA ARG A 389 14.14 -14.21 4.10
C ARG A 389 12.84 -14.88 4.54
N ALA A 390 12.80 -15.53 5.71
CA ALA A 390 11.56 -16.08 6.28
C ALA A 390 10.48 -15.00 6.39
N ARG A 391 10.85 -13.82 6.90
CA ARG A 391 9.97 -12.64 6.93
C ARG A 391 9.55 -12.18 5.53
N GLY A 392 10.49 -12.05 4.60
CA GLY A 392 10.22 -11.60 3.23
C GLY A 392 9.26 -12.51 2.47
N GLU A 393 9.30 -13.81 2.73
CA GLU A 393 8.41 -14.80 2.14
C GLU A 393 6.98 -14.74 2.70
N ARG A 394 6.82 -14.35 3.98
CA ARG A 394 5.52 -14.36 4.66
C ARG A 394 4.85 -12.99 4.74
N VAL A 395 5.60 -11.88 4.80
CA VAL A 395 5.04 -10.51 4.97
C VAL A 395 3.99 -10.17 3.93
N GLY A 396 4.18 -10.55 2.65
CA GLY A 396 3.20 -10.27 1.60
C GLY A 396 2.00 -11.22 1.58
N THR A 397 1.91 -12.17 2.53
CA THR A 397 1.01 -13.32 2.44
C THR A 397 0.15 -13.55 3.68
N VAL A 398 0.71 -13.36 4.88
CA VAL A 398 -0.01 -13.52 6.17
C VAL A 398 -0.27 -12.18 6.86
N ILE A 399 0.30 -11.09 6.33
CA ILE A 399 -0.01 -9.73 6.75
C ILE A 399 -0.70 -9.02 5.59
N ALA A 400 -1.72 -8.23 5.92
CA ALA A 400 -2.37 -7.33 4.97
C ALA A 400 -2.36 -5.90 5.52
N ASP A 401 -2.34 -4.91 4.63
CA ASP A 401 -2.67 -3.53 5.01
C ASP A 401 -4.12 -3.24 4.62
N LEU A 402 -4.86 -2.66 5.57
CA LEU A 402 -6.18 -2.07 5.34
C LEU A 402 -5.99 -0.71 4.67
N THR A 403 -5.84 -0.76 3.34
CA THR A 403 -5.53 0.40 2.48
C THR A 403 -6.70 1.34 2.25
N VAL A 404 -7.92 0.84 2.43
CA VAL A 404 -9.19 1.57 2.32
C VAL A 404 -10.01 1.15 3.52
N CYS A 405 -10.59 2.11 4.24
CA CYS A 405 -11.51 1.88 5.34
C CYS A 405 -12.24 3.17 5.66
N GLY A 406 -13.54 3.21 5.45
CA GLY A 406 -14.33 4.39 5.76
C GLY A 406 -15.80 4.15 5.49
N ALA A 407 -16.65 4.87 6.19
CA ALA A 407 -18.06 4.94 5.87
C ALA A 407 -18.33 6.06 4.86
N VAL A 408 -19.38 5.89 4.08
CA VAL A 408 -19.91 6.93 3.20
C VAL A 408 -21.04 7.67 3.90
N ALA A 409 -21.40 8.85 3.40
CA ALA A 409 -22.59 9.55 3.86
C ALA A 409 -23.86 8.71 3.62
N PRO A 410 -24.89 8.80 4.47
CA PRO A 410 -24.95 9.51 5.76
C PRO A 410 -24.34 8.72 6.95
N TYR A 411 -23.94 7.47 6.75
CA TYR A 411 -23.52 6.56 7.83
C TYR A 411 -22.25 6.99 8.56
N ASN A 412 -21.39 7.80 7.94
CA ASN A 412 -20.23 8.40 8.57
C ASN A 412 -20.59 9.23 9.82
N ALA A 413 -21.73 9.94 9.81
CA ALA A 413 -22.22 10.71 10.96
C ALA A 413 -22.53 9.82 12.18
N LEU A 414 -22.95 8.57 11.92
CA LEU A 414 -23.23 7.52 12.92
C LEU A 414 -21.98 6.73 13.33
N ALA A 415 -20.79 7.21 12.97
CA ALA A 415 -19.52 6.53 13.22
C ALA A 415 -19.41 5.13 12.59
N ALA A 416 -20.08 4.88 11.46
CA ALA A 416 -19.98 3.59 10.75
C ALA A 416 -18.56 3.29 10.23
N GLY A 417 -17.65 4.28 10.16
CA GLY A 417 -16.23 4.01 9.88
C GLY A 417 -15.60 3.04 10.89
N LYS A 418 -16.12 2.98 12.12
CA LYS A 418 -15.70 2.02 13.15
C LYS A 418 -16.26 0.63 12.93
N LEU A 419 -17.51 0.54 12.46
CA LEU A 419 -18.10 -0.72 12.00
C LEU A 419 -17.26 -1.30 10.86
N VAL A 420 -16.96 -0.49 9.84
CA VAL A 420 -16.14 -0.90 8.69
C VAL A 420 -14.78 -1.43 9.14
N GLY A 421 -14.10 -0.74 10.07
CA GLY A 421 -12.83 -1.20 10.63
C GLY A 421 -12.95 -2.52 11.40
N ALA A 422 -13.96 -2.67 12.25
CA ALA A 422 -14.18 -3.93 12.98
C ALA A 422 -14.51 -5.10 12.04
N LEU A 423 -15.40 -4.88 11.06
CA LEU A 423 -15.77 -5.89 10.06
C LEU A 423 -14.59 -6.30 9.18
N ALA A 424 -13.69 -5.37 8.83
CA ALA A 424 -12.49 -5.67 8.06
C ALA A 424 -11.52 -6.63 8.77
N ALA A 425 -11.59 -6.72 10.11
CA ALA A 425 -10.81 -7.64 10.94
C ALA A 425 -11.63 -8.87 11.41
N SER A 426 -12.83 -9.08 10.85
CA SER A 426 -13.72 -10.16 11.27
C SER A 426 -13.27 -11.54 10.74
N PRO A 427 -13.73 -12.64 11.37
CA PRO A 427 -13.49 -14.00 10.89
C PRO A 427 -13.96 -14.24 9.45
N PHE A 428 -15.09 -13.64 9.06
CA PHE A 428 -15.62 -13.71 7.70
C PHE A 428 -14.62 -13.15 6.68
N VAL A 429 -14.05 -11.98 6.96
CA VAL A 429 -13.09 -11.32 6.05
C VAL A 429 -11.76 -12.06 6.02
N ALA A 430 -11.26 -12.55 7.17
CA ALA A 430 -10.04 -13.36 7.23
C ALA A 430 -10.20 -14.65 6.39
N SER A 431 -11.36 -15.32 6.49
CA SER A 431 -11.69 -16.50 5.72
C SER A 431 -11.86 -16.21 4.22
N ALA A 432 -12.50 -15.09 3.87
CA ALA A 432 -12.64 -14.65 2.48
C ALA A 432 -11.27 -14.34 1.85
N TYR A 433 -10.37 -13.70 2.58
CA TYR A 433 -9.00 -13.45 2.14
C TYR A 433 -8.26 -14.77 1.90
N ALA A 434 -8.33 -15.71 2.85
CA ALA A 434 -7.68 -17.01 2.72
C ALA A 434 -8.15 -17.76 1.48
N ARG A 435 -9.46 -17.84 1.24
CA ARG A 435 -10.07 -18.45 0.04
C ARG A 435 -9.64 -17.77 -1.25
N ARG A 436 -9.69 -16.43 -1.30
CA ARG A 436 -9.32 -15.66 -2.51
C ARG A 436 -7.88 -15.89 -2.95
N TYR A 437 -6.97 -16.10 -2.00
CA TYR A 437 -5.54 -16.27 -2.28
C TYR A 437 -5.03 -17.70 -2.13
N ASP A 438 -5.92 -18.67 -1.96
CA ASP A 438 -5.58 -20.09 -2.10
C ASP A 438 -5.41 -20.46 -3.58
N ARG A 439 -4.33 -19.94 -4.17
CA ARG A 439 -3.92 -20.14 -5.56
C ARG A 439 -2.41 -20.04 -5.68
N ALA A 440 -1.86 -20.46 -6.83
CA ALA A 440 -0.43 -20.36 -7.10
C ALA A 440 0.06 -18.91 -7.01
N SER A 441 1.19 -18.70 -6.31
CA SER A 441 1.86 -17.41 -6.24
C SER A 441 2.79 -17.25 -7.43
N GLU A 442 2.53 -16.27 -8.29
CA GLU A 442 3.31 -15.98 -9.51
C GLU A 442 4.82 -15.99 -9.29
N ILE A 443 5.32 -15.19 -8.35
CA ILE A 443 6.76 -15.06 -8.10
C ILE A 443 7.32 -16.35 -7.51
N ALA A 444 6.67 -16.94 -6.50
CA ALA A 444 7.18 -18.16 -5.87
C ALA A 444 7.20 -19.34 -6.85
N SER A 445 6.18 -19.43 -7.70
CA SER A 445 6.06 -20.50 -8.69
C SER A 445 7.10 -20.35 -9.81
N ALA A 446 7.38 -19.12 -10.24
CA ALA A 446 8.45 -18.82 -11.18
C ALA A 446 9.85 -19.09 -10.60
N ILE A 447 10.06 -18.94 -9.30
CA ILE A 447 11.32 -19.33 -8.64
C ILE A 447 11.45 -20.86 -8.55
N ALA A 448 10.34 -21.56 -8.30
CA ALA A 448 10.32 -23.00 -8.12
C ALA A 448 10.21 -23.79 -9.43
N GLY A 449 9.83 -23.16 -10.54
CA GLY A 449 9.52 -23.84 -11.81
C GLY A 449 8.27 -24.71 -11.75
N ARG A 450 7.45 -24.57 -10.69
CA ARG A 450 6.23 -25.35 -10.43
C ARG A 450 5.25 -24.51 -9.62
N PRO A 451 3.93 -24.80 -9.62
CA PRO A 451 2.98 -24.03 -8.82
C PRO A 451 3.28 -24.13 -7.32
N ILE A 452 3.43 -22.98 -6.66
CA ILE A 452 3.62 -22.85 -5.21
C ILE A 452 2.46 -22.06 -4.61
N ARG A 453 1.70 -22.72 -3.72
CA ARG A 453 0.71 -22.05 -2.87
C ARG A 453 1.40 -21.51 -1.62
N ARG A 454 1.13 -20.25 -1.29
CA ARG A 454 1.67 -19.58 -0.09
C ARG A 454 0.55 -19.47 0.93
N GLU A 455 0.91 -19.59 2.21
CA GLU A 455 0.00 -19.36 3.33
C GLU A 455 -0.79 -18.05 3.13
N SER A 456 -2.09 -18.09 3.38
CA SER A 456 -3.00 -16.96 3.17
C SER A 456 -3.85 -16.66 4.41
N ARG A 457 -3.79 -17.49 5.45
CA ARG A 457 -4.42 -17.25 6.74
C ARG A 457 -3.74 -16.08 7.44
N LEU A 458 -4.44 -14.95 7.50
CA LEU A 458 -3.92 -13.70 8.05
C LEU A 458 -3.63 -13.81 9.55
N SER A 459 -2.51 -13.22 9.97
CA SER A 459 -2.09 -13.07 11.36
C SER A 459 -2.25 -11.64 11.88
N PHE A 460 -2.16 -10.66 10.98
CA PHE A 460 -2.09 -9.25 11.32
C PHE A 460 -2.64 -8.37 10.19
N ILE A 461 -3.36 -7.31 10.57
CA ILE A 461 -3.82 -6.26 9.66
C ILE A 461 -3.20 -4.93 10.09
N GLY A 462 -2.35 -4.34 9.24
CA GLY A 462 -1.80 -3.00 9.42
C GLY A 462 -2.67 -1.92 8.79
N THR A 463 -2.52 -0.67 9.21
CA THR A 463 -3.08 0.49 8.50
C THR A 463 -2.30 1.74 8.84
N THR A 464 -2.41 2.75 7.98
CA THR A 464 -1.84 4.08 8.17
C THR A 464 -2.98 5.11 8.11
N SER A 465 -3.15 5.92 9.15
CA SER A 465 -4.17 6.98 9.15
C SER A 465 -3.88 8.02 8.07
N LEU A 466 -4.89 8.73 7.56
CA LEU A 466 -4.64 9.83 6.61
C LEU A 466 -3.89 10.99 7.28
N TYR A 467 -4.30 11.33 8.50
CA TYR A 467 -3.78 12.45 9.28
C TYR A 467 -2.89 11.97 10.44
N GLY A 468 -1.83 12.71 10.76
CA GLY A 468 -0.94 12.47 11.90
C GLY A 468 -1.49 12.97 13.24
N SER A 469 -2.51 13.82 13.19
CA SER A 469 -3.19 14.46 14.30
C SER A 469 -4.72 14.23 14.24
N GLY A 470 -5.38 14.29 15.40
CA GLY A 470 -6.83 14.19 15.52
C GLY A 470 -7.43 12.76 15.53
N ALA A 471 -8.76 12.71 15.44
CA ALA A 471 -9.53 11.46 15.51
C ALA A 471 -9.53 10.70 14.18
N SER A 472 -8.98 9.49 14.17
CA SER A 472 -9.22 8.50 13.10
C SER A 472 -10.33 7.53 13.51
N GLN A 473 -10.92 6.83 12.56
CA GLN A 473 -11.87 5.74 12.80
C GLN A 473 -11.25 4.62 13.67
N TYR A 474 -9.93 4.43 13.60
CA TYR A 474 -9.19 3.44 14.37
C TYR A 474 -8.95 3.86 15.83
N ASN A 475 -9.08 5.15 16.15
CA ASN A 475 -8.81 5.63 17.50
C ASN A 475 -9.79 5.02 18.50
N ARG A 476 -9.24 4.39 19.56
CA ARG A 476 -10.01 3.73 20.62
C ARG A 476 -10.98 2.66 20.07
N LEU A 477 -10.67 2.07 18.92
CA LEU A 477 -11.48 1.03 18.33
C LEU A 477 -11.02 -0.33 18.86
N PHE A 478 -11.62 -0.75 19.98
CA PHE A 478 -11.42 -2.04 20.62
C PHE A 478 -12.77 -2.67 20.97
N TRP A 479 -12.92 -3.95 20.66
CA TRP A 479 -14.11 -4.76 20.97
C TRP A 479 -13.72 -6.00 21.77
N PRO A 480 -14.63 -6.50 22.63
CA PRO A 480 -14.46 -7.79 23.29
C PRO A 480 -14.30 -8.91 22.27
N ALA A 481 -13.40 -9.87 22.51
CA ALA A 481 -13.14 -10.96 21.56
C ALA A 481 -14.37 -11.84 21.32
N GLU A 482 -15.24 -11.96 22.31
CA GLU A 482 -16.51 -12.68 22.33
C GLU A 482 -17.46 -12.24 21.21
N VAL A 483 -17.39 -10.96 20.82
CA VAL A 483 -18.16 -10.39 19.70
C VAL A 483 -17.81 -11.05 18.35
N MET A 484 -16.68 -11.77 18.30
CA MET A 484 -16.21 -12.55 17.15
C MET A 484 -15.97 -14.03 17.52
N GLY A 485 -16.59 -14.52 18.60
CA GLY A 485 -16.42 -15.92 19.06
C GLY A 485 -15.07 -16.21 19.73
N GLY A 486 -14.34 -15.18 20.14
CA GLY A 486 -13.11 -15.30 20.91
C GLY A 486 -13.33 -15.63 22.39
N ARG A 487 -12.23 -15.70 23.16
CA ARG A 487 -12.27 -16.04 24.59
C ARG A 487 -12.73 -14.87 25.44
N GLU A 488 -13.40 -15.17 26.55
CA GLU A 488 -13.84 -14.17 27.53
C GLU A 488 -12.65 -13.40 28.12
N GLY A 489 -12.80 -12.09 28.28
CA GLY A 489 -11.78 -11.21 28.88
C GLY A 489 -10.64 -10.80 27.95
N GLU A 490 -10.59 -11.35 26.73
CA GLU A 490 -9.69 -10.87 25.68
C GLU A 490 -10.35 -9.75 24.85
N ARG A 491 -9.52 -8.99 24.14
CA ARG A 491 -10.02 -7.94 23.23
C ARG A 491 -9.23 -7.92 21.93
N LEU A 492 -9.89 -7.54 20.86
CA LEU A 492 -9.27 -7.18 19.59
C LEU A 492 -9.47 -5.70 19.32
N GLY A 493 -8.60 -5.13 18.50
CA GLY A 493 -8.73 -3.73 18.11
C GLY A 493 -7.46 -3.16 17.52
N TYR A 494 -7.54 -1.87 17.21
CA TYR A 494 -6.47 -1.14 16.54
C TYR A 494 -5.50 -0.55 17.57
N TYR A 495 -4.33 -1.16 17.68
CA TYR A 495 -3.22 -0.69 18.52
C TYR A 495 -2.43 0.38 17.76
N PRO A 496 -2.12 1.54 18.38
CA PRO A 496 -1.20 2.51 17.80
C PRO A 496 0.23 1.95 17.84
N LEU A 497 0.89 1.90 16.69
CA LEU A 497 2.24 1.32 16.52
C LEU A 497 3.34 2.40 16.39
N GLY A 498 2.97 3.68 16.53
CA GLY A 498 3.86 4.82 16.36
C GLY A 498 3.46 5.72 15.19
N ARG A 499 4.40 6.55 14.73
CA ARG A 499 4.21 7.49 13.62
C ARG A 499 5.20 7.20 12.50
N SER A 500 4.78 7.50 11.28
CA SER A 500 5.63 7.47 10.09
C SER A 500 5.73 8.87 9.47
N ARG A 501 6.87 9.18 8.86
CA ARG A 501 7.13 10.47 8.18
C ARG A 501 6.69 10.51 6.71
N SER A 502 5.86 9.56 6.28
CA SER A 502 5.24 9.44 4.94
C SER A 502 6.21 9.63 3.75
N PHE A 503 6.50 8.55 3.04
CA PHE A 503 7.38 8.58 1.86
C PHE A 503 6.64 8.10 0.60
N GLY A 504 6.91 8.75 -0.53
CA GLY A 504 6.31 8.37 -1.80
C GLY A 504 6.49 9.42 -2.89
N SER A 505 5.87 9.19 -4.06
CA SER A 505 5.90 10.09 -5.22
C SER A 505 4.54 10.75 -5.48
N SER A 506 3.62 10.71 -4.51
CA SER A 506 2.25 11.21 -4.72
C SER A 506 2.19 12.73 -4.86
N HIS A 507 3.23 13.47 -4.48
CA HIS A 507 3.33 14.91 -4.70
C HIS A 507 3.88 15.30 -6.08
N PHE A 508 4.28 14.34 -6.95
CA PHE A 508 4.80 14.65 -8.30
C PHE A 508 3.79 14.36 -9.42
N SER A 509 3.49 15.37 -10.26
CA SER A 509 2.53 15.33 -11.38
C SER A 509 3.01 14.38 -12.47
N ASP A 510 2.08 13.97 -13.34
CA ASP A 510 2.45 13.11 -14.47
C ASP A 510 3.36 13.85 -15.45
N VAL A 511 3.19 15.17 -15.58
CA VAL A 511 4.06 16.06 -16.35
C VAL A 511 5.47 16.09 -15.74
N THR A 512 5.59 16.26 -14.41
CA THR A 512 6.87 16.19 -13.69
C THR A 512 7.58 14.87 -13.90
N ILE A 513 6.84 13.75 -13.83
CA ILE A 513 7.43 12.43 -14.04
C ILE A 513 7.86 12.23 -15.48
N ALA A 514 7.10 12.73 -16.45
CA ALA A 514 7.50 12.70 -17.85
C ALA A 514 8.81 13.50 -18.06
N ALA A 515 8.93 14.69 -17.46
CA ALA A 515 10.15 15.49 -17.51
C ALA A 515 11.35 14.78 -16.86
N LEU A 516 11.16 14.14 -15.70
CA LEU A 516 12.21 13.36 -15.02
C LEU A 516 12.68 12.16 -15.83
N VAL A 517 11.75 11.47 -16.52
CA VAL A 517 12.10 10.37 -17.42
C VAL A 517 12.93 10.89 -18.59
N ARG A 518 12.48 11.96 -19.27
CA ARG A 518 13.22 12.59 -20.37
C ARG A 518 14.63 12.99 -19.96
N LEU A 519 14.78 13.63 -18.80
CA LEU A 519 16.08 14.01 -18.26
C LEU A 519 16.98 12.78 -18.00
N SER A 520 16.42 11.71 -17.41
CA SER A 520 17.20 10.51 -17.12
C SER A 520 17.70 9.81 -18.39
N GLU A 521 16.92 9.84 -19.48
CA GLU A 521 17.30 9.32 -20.79
C GLU A 521 18.40 10.19 -21.42
N HIS A 522 18.26 11.52 -21.33
CA HIS A 522 19.27 12.48 -21.78
C HIS A 522 20.61 12.32 -21.05
N ALA A 523 20.58 12.08 -19.73
CA ALA A 523 21.77 11.87 -18.90
C ALA A 523 22.44 10.48 -19.10
N GLY A 524 21.99 9.68 -20.07
CA GLY A 524 22.61 8.41 -20.44
C GLY A 524 22.22 7.21 -19.57
N SER A 525 21.11 7.28 -18.83
CA SER A 525 20.62 6.12 -18.06
C SER A 525 20.22 4.99 -19.00
N LEU A 526 21.00 3.90 -19.00
CA LEU A 526 20.67 2.66 -19.73
C LEU A 526 19.60 1.81 -19.02
N VAL A 527 19.12 2.24 -17.84
CA VAL A 527 18.15 1.49 -17.03
C VAL A 527 16.73 1.78 -17.50
N ARG A 528 16.15 0.87 -18.29
CA ARG A 528 14.72 0.91 -18.62
C ARG A 528 13.90 0.41 -17.43
N VAL A 529 13.19 1.31 -16.76
CA VAL A 529 12.22 0.95 -15.71
C VAL A 529 10.94 0.40 -16.36
N ASN A 530 10.77 -0.91 -16.31
CA ASN A 530 9.57 -1.56 -16.85
C ASN A 530 8.48 -1.69 -15.77
N SER A 531 7.24 -1.91 -16.21
CA SER A 531 6.10 -2.25 -15.34
C SER A 531 5.93 -3.75 -15.13
N MET A 532 6.99 -4.55 -15.31
CA MET A 532 6.92 -6.01 -15.16
C MET A 532 6.78 -6.43 -13.71
N PHE A 533 5.85 -7.36 -13.47
CA PHE A 533 5.59 -7.87 -12.13
C PHE A 533 6.81 -8.61 -11.57
N GLY A 534 7.25 -8.21 -10.38
CA GLY A 534 8.40 -8.79 -9.68
C GLY A 534 9.71 -8.02 -9.81
N GLU A 535 9.84 -6.98 -10.62
CA GLU A 535 11.10 -6.22 -10.73
C GLU A 535 11.50 -5.41 -9.47
N GLY A 536 10.58 -5.21 -8.53
CA GLY A 536 10.82 -4.47 -7.29
C GLY A 536 9.69 -3.52 -6.97
N VAL A 537 10.02 -2.46 -6.21
CA VAL A 537 9.07 -1.40 -5.81
C VAL A 537 8.47 -0.64 -7.01
N SER A 538 7.43 0.16 -6.75
CA SER A 538 6.67 0.94 -7.73
C SER A 538 7.52 1.46 -8.90
N PRO A 539 7.16 1.14 -10.16
CA PRO A 539 7.83 1.69 -11.35
C PRO A 539 7.87 3.23 -11.34
N ARG A 540 6.81 3.88 -10.83
CA ARG A 540 6.74 5.34 -10.68
C ARG A 540 7.85 5.86 -9.76
N LEU A 541 8.03 5.26 -8.58
CA LEU A 541 9.09 5.63 -7.64
C LEU A 541 10.49 5.41 -8.22
N ARG A 542 10.69 4.31 -8.97
CA ARG A 542 11.97 4.04 -9.63
C ARG A 542 12.31 5.12 -10.67
N LYS A 543 11.34 5.54 -11.50
CA LYS A 543 11.50 6.63 -12.47
C LYS A 543 11.85 7.96 -11.80
N VAL A 544 11.11 8.33 -10.74
CA VAL A 544 11.37 9.57 -9.98
C VAL A 544 12.78 9.57 -9.40
N ARG A 545 13.22 8.47 -8.77
CA ARG A 545 14.59 8.36 -8.23
C ARG A 545 15.66 8.52 -9.30
N LEU A 546 15.48 7.93 -10.48
CA LEU A 546 16.42 8.08 -11.59
C LEU A 546 16.52 9.55 -12.05
N GLY A 547 15.39 10.23 -12.21
CA GLY A 547 15.38 11.64 -12.60
C GLY A 547 15.98 12.57 -11.54
N LEU A 548 15.63 12.37 -10.26
CA LEU A 548 16.22 13.15 -9.16
C LEU A 548 17.74 12.96 -9.06
N ASN A 549 18.22 11.73 -9.25
CA ASN A 549 19.66 11.45 -9.29
C ASN A 549 20.33 12.13 -10.49
N ALA A 550 19.66 12.23 -11.64
CA ALA A 550 20.18 12.96 -12.81
C ALA A 550 20.28 14.47 -12.57
N LEU A 551 19.42 15.04 -11.72
CA LEU A 551 19.55 16.43 -11.22
C LEU A 551 20.63 16.58 -10.13
N GLY A 552 21.12 15.49 -9.56
CA GLY A 552 22.00 15.51 -8.38
C GLY A 552 21.25 15.81 -7.08
N TRP A 553 19.91 15.73 -7.06
CA TRP A 553 19.09 16.08 -5.90
C TRP A 553 18.84 14.88 -4.98
N SER A 554 18.70 15.14 -3.68
CA SER A 554 18.45 14.10 -2.68
C SER A 554 17.07 13.47 -2.85
N SER A 555 17.02 12.28 -3.44
CA SER A 555 15.78 11.51 -3.53
C SER A 555 15.25 11.06 -2.16
N GLU A 556 16.11 10.92 -1.15
CA GLU A 556 15.67 10.58 0.20
C GLU A 556 14.86 11.71 0.84
N ASP A 557 15.27 12.96 0.62
CA ASP A 557 14.61 14.11 1.22
C ASP A 557 13.39 14.56 0.43
N LEU A 558 13.49 14.59 -0.91
CA LEU A 558 12.40 15.08 -1.76
C LEU A 558 11.23 14.09 -1.88
N LEU A 559 11.44 12.79 -1.60
CA LEU A 559 10.34 11.81 -1.53
C LEU A 559 9.58 11.84 -0.19
N LYS A 560 9.97 12.67 0.77
CA LYS A 560 9.21 12.87 2.01
C LYS A 560 7.98 13.72 1.70
N HIS A 561 6.81 13.37 2.22
CA HIS A 561 5.59 14.15 1.98
C HIS A 561 5.44 15.38 2.89
N GLY A 562 6.33 15.57 3.88
CA GLY A 562 6.20 16.68 4.83
C GLY A 562 4.98 16.54 5.75
N ARG A 563 4.56 15.31 6.06
CA ARG A 563 3.43 15.03 6.96
C ARG A 563 3.59 13.73 7.72
N GLU A 564 3.07 13.70 8.95
CA GLU A 564 3.05 12.51 9.78
C GLU A 564 1.76 11.69 9.58
N ARG A 565 1.87 10.37 9.72
CA ARG A 565 0.74 9.44 9.73
C ARG A 565 0.87 8.49 10.90
N ILE A 566 -0.21 8.21 11.60
CA ILE A 566 -0.24 7.25 12.72
C ILE A 566 -0.35 5.85 12.13
N LEU A 567 0.51 4.95 12.60
CA LEU A 567 0.47 3.53 12.27
C LEU A 567 -0.48 2.84 13.24
N PHE A 568 -1.39 2.01 12.73
CA PHE A 568 -2.21 1.13 13.56
C PHE A 568 -2.07 -0.33 13.12
N GLY A 569 -2.35 -1.24 14.04
CA GLY A 569 -2.30 -2.68 13.81
C GLY A 569 -3.37 -3.42 14.58
N VAL A 570 -3.91 -4.47 13.97
CA VAL A 570 -4.82 -5.43 14.60
C VAL A 570 -4.16 -6.80 14.57
N PRO A 571 -3.70 -7.34 15.70
CA PRO A 571 -3.35 -8.76 15.78
C PRO A 571 -4.62 -9.59 15.63
N LEU A 572 -4.61 -10.58 14.74
CA LEU A 572 -5.70 -11.54 14.58
C LEU A 572 -5.44 -12.83 15.36
N VAL A 573 -4.16 -13.08 15.71
CA VAL A 573 -3.69 -14.28 16.41
C VAL A 573 -2.90 -13.89 17.66
N ARG A 574 -2.79 -14.77 18.64
CA ARG A 574 -1.95 -14.58 19.83
C ARG A 574 -0.46 -14.73 19.51
N ASN A 575 -0.13 -15.70 18.65
CA ASN A 575 1.24 -16.04 18.25
C ASN A 575 1.73 -15.27 17.02
N VAL A 576 1.45 -13.95 16.92
CA VAL A 576 1.68 -13.15 15.71
C VAL A 576 3.10 -13.30 15.18
N ARG A 577 4.11 -13.14 16.03
CA ARG A 577 5.53 -13.19 15.64
C ARG A 577 5.90 -14.56 15.07
N ASP A 578 5.66 -15.61 15.86
CA ASP A 578 6.14 -16.96 15.60
C ASP A 578 5.41 -17.58 14.41
N TYR A 579 4.09 -17.38 14.32
CA TYR A 579 3.33 -17.76 13.14
C TYR A 579 3.75 -16.94 11.91
N SER A 580 3.95 -15.63 12.01
CA SER A 580 4.35 -14.83 10.83
C SER A 580 5.77 -15.14 10.33
N LEU A 581 6.64 -15.68 11.18
CA LEU A 581 7.97 -16.19 10.79
C LEU A 581 7.95 -17.66 10.34
N GLY A 582 6.83 -18.37 10.52
CA GLY A 582 6.72 -19.80 10.23
C GLY A 582 7.44 -20.69 11.22
N ILE A 583 7.62 -20.22 12.45
CA ILE A 583 8.04 -21.03 13.62
C ILE A 583 6.85 -21.85 14.11
N ASP A 584 5.67 -21.24 14.14
CA ASP A 584 4.38 -21.94 14.30
C ASP A 584 3.77 -22.21 12.92
N SER A 585 3.27 -23.43 12.72
CA SER A 585 2.50 -23.79 11.52
C SER A 585 1.05 -23.34 11.61
N GLU A 586 0.48 -23.30 12.81
CA GLU A 586 -0.93 -22.99 13.04
C GLU A 586 -1.12 -21.59 13.66
N PRO A 587 -2.08 -20.79 13.16
CA PRO A 587 -2.48 -19.53 13.76
C PRO A 587 -3.34 -19.79 15.01
N ASP A 588 -2.95 -19.20 16.14
CA ASP A 588 -3.77 -19.19 17.36
C ASP A 588 -4.70 -17.98 17.36
N TYR A 589 -5.83 -18.07 16.64
CA TYR A 589 -6.76 -16.96 16.45
C TYR A 589 -7.35 -16.40 17.76
N LEU A 590 -7.48 -15.08 17.82
CA LEU A 590 -8.18 -14.35 18.88
C LEU A 590 -9.72 -14.40 18.71
N PHE A 591 -10.21 -15.01 17.65
CA PHE A 591 -11.63 -15.17 17.30
C PHE A 591 -11.91 -16.61 16.84
N ASP A 592 -13.18 -17.02 16.73
CA ASP A 592 -13.55 -18.31 16.11
C ASP A 592 -13.51 -18.17 14.58
N SER A 593 -12.52 -18.80 13.94
CA SER A 593 -12.34 -18.75 12.49
C SER A 593 -13.48 -19.42 11.70
N ARG A 594 -14.31 -20.24 12.36
CA ARG A 594 -15.48 -20.90 11.73
C ARG A 594 -16.71 -20.01 11.73
N GLN A 595 -16.75 -18.96 12.55
CA GLN A 595 -17.87 -18.03 12.60
C GLN A 595 -17.92 -17.21 11.31
N THR A 596 -19.05 -17.25 10.61
CA THR A 596 -19.26 -16.46 9.38
C THR A 596 -20.20 -15.28 9.59
N SER A 597 -21.02 -15.30 10.63
CA SER A 597 -21.94 -14.21 10.95
C SER A 597 -21.20 -13.01 11.55
N THR A 598 -21.54 -11.83 11.04
CA THR A 598 -21.05 -10.53 11.54
C THR A 598 -22.04 -9.81 12.44
N GLN A 599 -23.18 -10.45 12.78
CA GLN A 599 -24.29 -9.78 13.48
C GLN A 599 -23.89 -9.25 14.86
N GLN A 600 -23.14 -10.03 15.66
CA GLN A 600 -22.67 -9.59 16.97
C GLN A 600 -21.79 -8.33 16.89
N VAL A 601 -20.96 -8.21 15.84
CA VAL A 601 -20.13 -7.01 15.58
C VAL A 601 -21.01 -5.81 15.25
N VAL A 602 -22.07 -6.03 14.48
CA VAL A 602 -23.07 -5.00 14.14
C VAL A 602 -23.78 -4.51 15.39
N ASP A 603 -24.32 -5.43 16.21
CA ASP A 603 -25.08 -5.09 17.41
C ASP A 603 -24.20 -4.30 18.40
N TRP A 604 -22.99 -4.80 18.65
CA TRP A 604 -22.00 -4.11 19.48
C TRP A 604 -21.69 -2.70 18.98
N TRP A 605 -21.50 -2.51 17.67
CA TRP A 605 -21.25 -1.18 17.10
C TRP A 605 -22.47 -0.29 17.26
N PHE A 606 -23.66 -0.82 16.97
CA PHE A 606 -24.90 -0.08 16.97
C PHE A 606 -25.20 0.48 18.37
N GLU A 607 -25.12 -0.37 19.40
CA GLU A 607 -25.32 0.01 20.80
C GLU A 607 -24.25 0.98 21.31
N ARG A 608 -22.98 0.70 21.01
CA ARG A 608 -21.87 1.47 21.56
C ARG A 608 -21.69 2.83 20.89
N TRP A 609 -22.02 2.94 19.60
CA TRP A 609 -21.72 4.12 18.78
C TRP A 609 -22.96 4.71 18.11
N ALA A 610 -23.64 3.93 17.27
CA ALA A 610 -24.67 4.46 16.38
C ALA A 610 -25.84 5.08 17.15
N LEU A 611 -26.40 4.36 18.14
CA LEU A 611 -27.52 4.85 18.96
C LEU A 611 -27.15 6.13 19.74
N ARG A 612 -25.96 6.15 20.35
CA ARG A 612 -25.49 7.32 21.12
C ARG A 612 -25.23 8.55 20.25
N ARG A 613 -24.89 8.33 18.97
CA ARG A 613 -24.72 9.39 17.96
C ARG A 613 -26.08 9.88 17.48
N ALA A 614 -26.98 8.96 17.14
CA ALA A 614 -28.33 9.28 16.68
C ALA A 614 -29.17 10.01 17.74
N ALA A 615 -28.90 9.81 19.03
CA ALA A 615 -29.57 10.55 20.10
C ALA A 615 -29.24 12.07 20.12
N ARG A 616 -28.30 12.54 19.30
CA ARG A 616 -27.90 13.95 19.23
C ARG A 616 -28.60 14.66 18.07
N PRO A 617 -29.38 15.72 18.31
CA PRO A 617 -30.12 16.41 17.25
C PRO A 617 -29.24 16.90 16.10
N GLU A 618 -28.04 17.40 16.40
CA GLU A 618 -27.11 17.90 15.38
C GLU A 618 -26.58 16.79 14.45
N ILE A 619 -26.54 15.55 14.92
CA ILE A 619 -26.13 14.39 14.11
C ILE A 619 -27.29 13.95 13.20
N LEU A 620 -28.52 13.94 13.71
CA LEU A 620 -29.69 13.64 12.88
C LEU A 620 -29.87 14.69 11.79
N GLU A 621 -29.62 15.96 12.09
CA GLU A 621 -29.66 17.01 11.08
C GLU A 621 -28.59 16.83 10.00
N GLN A 622 -27.36 16.45 10.37
CA GLN A 622 -26.33 16.07 9.40
C GLN A 622 -26.76 14.88 8.53
N VAL A 623 -27.46 13.90 9.11
CA VAL A 623 -27.98 12.76 8.36
C VAL A 623 -29.05 13.22 7.34
N ARG A 624 -30.01 14.05 7.75
CA ARG A 624 -31.11 14.56 6.90
C ARG A 624 -30.66 15.39 5.69
N GLN A 625 -29.49 16.04 5.77
CA GLN A 625 -28.92 16.81 4.66
C GLN A 625 -28.62 15.97 3.42
N HIS A 626 -28.59 14.65 3.53
CA HIS A 626 -28.25 13.73 2.45
C HIS A 626 -29.49 13.22 1.71
N LYS A 627 -29.87 13.89 0.62
CA LYS A 627 -31.10 13.61 -0.14
C LYS A 627 -30.81 12.93 -1.47
N THR A 628 -31.57 11.88 -1.78
CA THR A 628 -31.48 11.18 -3.08
C THR A 628 -32.52 11.67 -4.10
N THR A 629 -33.42 12.57 -3.72
CA THR A 629 -34.38 13.23 -4.63
C THR A 629 -33.71 14.31 -5.47
N PHE A 630 -34.15 14.50 -6.71
CA PHE A 630 -33.56 15.51 -7.61
C PHE A 630 -33.90 16.96 -7.19
N PRO A 631 -32.95 17.91 -7.18
CA PRO A 631 -31.51 17.72 -7.45
C PRO A 631 -30.82 16.96 -6.32
N ILE A 632 -30.02 15.95 -6.68
CA ILE A 632 -29.38 15.05 -5.71
C ILE A 632 -28.32 15.81 -4.91
N GLN A 633 -28.53 15.89 -3.60
CA GLN A 633 -27.66 16.53 -2.62
C GLN A 633 -27.20 15.48 -1.61
N HIS A 634 -26.21 14.67 -2.00
CA HIS A 634 -25.78 13.54 -1.19
C HIS A 634 -24.26 13.49 -1.08
N GLY A 635 -23.73 13.33 0.14
CA GLY A 635 -22.28 13.36 0.41
C GLY A 635 -21.52 12.15 -0.12
N ALA A 636 -22.23 11.12 -0.61
CA ALA A 636 -21.66 9.97 -1.30
C ALA A 636 -21.73 10.07 -2.84
N ARG A 637 -22.10 11.24 -3.38
CA ARG A 637 -21.96 11.54 -4.81
C ARG A 637 -20.53 12.00 -5.09
N VAL A 638 -19.95 11.56 -6.21
CA VAL A 638 -18.60 11.97 -6.61
C VAL A 638 -18.59 13.49 -6.86
N PRO A 639 -17.66 14.25 -6.26
CA PRO A 639 -17.57 15.68 -6.52
C PRO A 639 -17.19 15.94 -7.97
N ASN A 640 -17.78 16.98 -8.57
CA ASN A 640 -17.36 17.46 -9.89
C ASN A 640 -16.45 18.67 -9.66
N PRO A 641 -15.12 18.51 -9.71
CA PRO A 641 -14.22 19.64 -9.56
C PRO A 641 -14.51 20.68 -10.65
N PRO A 642 -14.36 21.98 -10.35
CA PRO A 642 -14.49 23.00 -11.38
C PRO A 642 -13.49 22.70 -12.52
N PRO A 643 -13.85 23.05 -13.77
CA PRO A 643 -12.86 23.05 -14.83
C PRO A 643 -11.66 23.91 -14.38
N GLU A 644 -10.43 23.54 -14.76
CA GLU A 644 -9.33 24.49 -14.71
C GLU A 644 -9.80 25.70 -15.51
N GLU A 645 -9.92 26.85 -14.83
CA GLU A 645 -10.17 28.10 -15.52
C GLU A 645 -8.97 28.29 -16.44
N LEU A 646 -9.14 28.02 -17.74
CA LEU A 646 -8.37 28.74 -18.74
C LEU A 646 -8.75 30.20 -18.50
N SER A 647 -7.98 30.90 -17.68
CA SER A 647 -8.20 32.32 -17.51
C SER A 647 -7.99 32.96 -18.88
N GLU A 648 -9.07 33.36 -19.52
CA GLU A 648 -9.02 34.24 -20.68
C GLU A 648 -8.48 35.59 -20.17
N ARG A 649 -7.15 35.73 -20.08
CA ARG A 649 -6.47 37.02 -19.87
C ARG A 649 -5.22 37.16 -20.70
#